data_AF-A0A316V7G8-F1
#
_entry.id   AF-A0A316V7G8-F1
#
_cell.length_a   1.000
_cell.length_b   1.000
_cell.length_c   1.000
_cell.angle_alpha   90.00
_cell.angle_beta   90.00
_cell.angle_gamma   90.00
#
_symmetry.space_group_name_H-M   'P 1'
#
loop_
_entity.id
_entity.type
_entity.pdbx_description
1 polymer ?
#
loop_
_entity_poly.entity_id
_entity_poly.type
_entity_poly.pdbx_seq_one_letter_code
_entity_poly.pdbx_strand_id
1 'polypeptide(L)'
;MASIPGTRTSGRSFGDVSIPGTSNGSRINTVTYKNATIKAMIDPSLRVSDVIRQLCANSHLGVQEPPALFALRDETDDELIDDTNMSRKIEAGRNFKLCSSPTIEAVEVVDKLSSRDERILKMATHSLQKLIREKPFSNEFLKRGGFEELMNIIMSLDGGNTLAYTLTSVQNLIESCDEGWETLDSEFIRKVVNILTTQERINVCRPATAILKKLVVSGPQDAPVEQGNIVGDTELDQNTDQGEIPSTYRYGFDVIYAEIRKEPSFLQTLTQRLSSADTTLCMYSLSLINSLMRNASDTLFDAFTSELERLGVSKAVARLMDSTRGDELASSILEYQMNVIRVAGHRMRTLVTPTDKRHVGALSYIWLQARIPELTQEEEEGGAMVKYKWRRLGFENENVAKDFARTGWLGLECCEHFVRTDPEQYAKIILEQINRPEQRRCPWGAASLEVVEILADHYDIASGYSTATQFQPHLLSFSRLHYLALRFFLRMWSESGASISDFGRVSALVRSQVKEALRDEASRSMLEVESDFLESAYRDVRDRQMRELEVGDDFSNKTSIRNLRGRMYRESYEFVRQQRIQCLLEGAWFRNPASNATFSMVGGATRNVKGSLTMGANGIASSRPYRFYRLSPNKKYLYFCEASEKVPIRSGLDDLPERIDLSLVRDILIHSPGQNVNADGNNGLHNGGALATNNGMINANEANSNLAFSLLRAPDVSLADFIALNSSQFSEWTDGLSMLSTEGGLVNTRETAEFIQILTDIGVKVKLLDVTGEQVELPSAVVPPHLPSSTSFFFADL
;
A
#
# COMPACT_ATOMS: atom_id res chain seq x y z
N MET A 1 56.94 -4.48 36.18
CA MET A 1 56.99 -3.15 36.82
C MET A 1 55.60 -2.56 36.67
N ALA A 2 54.73 -2.73 37.67
CA ALA A 2 54.57 -1.89 38.87
C ALA A 2 53.35 -0.96 38.65
N SER A 3 52.44 -0.64 39.58
CA SER A 3 52.05 -1.10 40.92
C SER A 3 50.84 -0.22 41.35
N ILE A 4 49.74 -0.83 41.86
CA ILE A 4 48.97 -0.53 43.12
C ILE A 4 48.33 0.89 43.30
N PRO A 5 47.20 1.13 44.06
CA PRO A 5 46.49 0.36 45.13
C PRO A 5 44.96 0.15 44.90
N GLY A 6 44.14 -0.65 45.63
CA GLY A 6 44.05 -1.04 47.07
C GLY A 6 43.01 -0.13 47.78
N THR A 7 41.98 -0.52 48.56
CA THR A 7 41.56 -1.75 49.27
C THR A 7 40.19 -1.53 50.00
N ARG A 8 39.36 -2.59 50.12
CA ARG A 8 38.49 -3.02 51.29
C ARG A 8 37.22 -2.19 51.68
N THR A 9 36.07 -2.73 52.16
CA THR A 9 35.69 -4.05 52.75
C THR A 9 34.16 -4.22 52.99
N SER A 10 33.76 -5.50 53.17
CA SER A 10 32.66 -6.09 53.99
C SER A 10 31.20 -5.93 53.53
N GLY A 11 30.30 -6.92 53.64
CA GLY A 11 30.36 -8.29 54.15
C GLY A 11 28.93 -8.81 54.39
N ARG A 12 28.57 -9.99 53.88
CA ARG A 12 27.27 -10.67 54.09
C ARG A 12 27.31 -11.59 55.33
N SER A 13 26.22 -11.66 56.09
CA SER A 13 25.79 -12.90 56.80
C SER A 13 24.35 -12.84 57.32
N PHE A 14 23.57 -13.84 56.90
CA PHE A 14 22.47 -14.59 57.57
C PHE A 14 21.33 -13.88 58.34
N GLY A 15 20.10 -14.31 58.00
CA GLY A 15 18.87 -14.23 58.80
C GLY A 15 17.68 -14.53 57.88
N ASP A 16 17.15 -15.73 57.75
CA ASP A 16 16.37 -16.60 58.65
C ASP A 16 14.95 -16.76 58.05
N VAL A 17 14.53 -18.00 57.91
CA VAL A 17 13.27 -18.40 57.26
C VAL A 17 12.13 -18.19 58.25
N SER A 18 11.15 -17.36 57.90
CA SER A 18 9.94 -17.15 58.72
C SER A 18 8.69 -17.60 57.95
N ILE A 19 8.03 -18.61 58.55
CA ILE A 19 6.72 -19.20 58.26
C ILE A 19 5.62 -18.11 58.29
N PRO A 20 4.53 -18.22 57.50
CA PRO A 20 3.47 -17.21 57.47
C PRO A 20 2.70 -17.17 58.79
N GLY A 21 3.04 -16.20 59.64
CA GLY A 21 2.31 -15.87 60.85
C GLY A 21 1.16 -14.92 60.54
N THR A 22 -0.07 -15.39 60.75
CA THR A 22 -1.26 -14.57 60.97
C THR A 22 -0.96 -13.52 62.05
N SER A 23 -0.73 -12.28 61.65
CA SER A 23 -0.72 -11.13 62.55
C SER A 23 -1.79 -10.15 62.10
N ASN A 24 -3.00 -10.29 62.68
CA ASN A 24 -3.94 -9.18 62.82
C ASN A 24 -3.28 -8.15 63.75
N GLY A 25 -2.30 -7.42 63.23
CA GLY A 25 -1.66 -6.32 63.91
C GLY A 25 -2.56 -5.11 63.83
N SER A 26 -3.38 -4.90 64.87
CA SER A 26 -4.09 -3.65 65.08
C SER A 26 -3.06 -2.51 65.15
N ARG A 27 -2.82 -1.83 64.02
CA ARG A 27 -1.93 -0.68 63.95
C ARG A 27 -2.61 0.51 64.63
N ILE A 28 -1.81 1.37 65.24
CA ILE A 28 -2.30 2.61 65.85
C ILE A 28 -2.32 3.66 64.74
N ASN A 29 -3.50 4.04 64.28
CA ASN A 29 -3.69 5.14 63.35
C ASN A 29 -3.96 6.42 64.14
N THR A 30 -3.51 7.57 63.65
CA THR A 30 -3.97 8.85 64.21
C THR A 30 -5.17 9.37 63.43
N VAL A 31 -6.18 9.82 64.17
CA VAL A 31 -7.38 10.47 63.63
C VAL A 31 -7.41 11.92 64.11
N THR A 32 -7.44 12.86 63.18
CA THR A 32 -7.49 14.30 63.46
C THR A 32 -8.90 14.84 63.18
N TYR A 33 -9.43 15.66 64.08
CA TYR A 33 -10.66 16.44 63.90
C TYR A 33 -10.47 17.86 64.45
N LYS A 34 -10.63 18.87 63.60
CA LYS A 34 -10.36 20.28 63.95
C LYS A 34 -8.95 20.44 64.56
N ASN A 35 -8.85 20.73 65.85
CA ASN A 35 -7.59 20.92 66.58
C ASN A 35 -7.25 19.73 67.50
N ALA A 36 -8.02 18.64 67.45
CA ALA A 36 -7.82 17.47 68.28
C ALA A 36 -7.31 16.29 67.44
N THR A 37 -6.28 15.60 67.95
CA THR A 37 -5.75 14.37 67.33
C THR A 37 -5.76 13.27 68.36
N ILE A 38 -6.33 12.12 68.00
CA ILE A 38 -6.33 10.92 68.85
C ILE A 38 -5.58 9.80 68.16
N LYS A 39 -5.02 8.90 68.97
CA LYS A 39 -4.52 7.59 68.52
C LYS A 39 -5.66 6.59 68.67
N ALA A 40 -6.10 6.01 67.56
CA ALA A 40 -7.18 5.03 67.51
C ALA A 40 -6.65 3.69 67.01
N MET A 41 -7.02 2.62 67.70
CA MET A 41 -6.88 1.26 67.18
C MET A 41 -8.16 0.94 66.41
N ILE A 42 -8.09 1.02 65.08
CA ILE A 42 -9.23 0.79 64.21
C ILE A 42 -9.20 -0.67 63.76
N ASP A 43 -10.27 -1.40 64.02
CA ASP A 43 -10.43 -2.78 63.55
C ASP A 43 -10.73 -2.77 62.04
N PRO A 44 -9.84 -3.36 61.19
CA PRO A 44 -10.02 -3.39 59.74
C PRO A 44 -11.23 -4.20 59.26
N SER A 45 -11.86 -5.00 60.13
CA SER A 45 -13.00 -5.86 59.82
C SER A 45 -14.37 -5.21 60.05
N LEU A 46 -14.41 -4.06 60.72
CA LEU A 46 -15.64 -3.28 60.94
C LEU A 46 -16.03 -2.53 59.66
N ARG A 47 -17.28 -2.06 59.58
CA ARG A 47 -17.68 -1.09 58.56
C ARG A 47 -17.21 0.31 58.93
N VAL A 48 -16.91 1.15 57.94
CA VAL A 48 -16.51 2.55 58.13
C VAL A 48 -17.54 3.30 58.98
N SER A 49 -18.84 3.06 58.77
CA SER A 49 -19.89 3.72 59.56
C SER A 49 -19.85 3.37 61.05
N ASP A 50 -19.39 2.18 61.43
CA ASP A 50 -19.24 1.76 62.82
C ASP A 50 -17.97 2.35 63.43
N VAL A 51 -16.89 2.42 62.65
CA VAL A 51 -15.65 3.11 63.04
C VAL A 51 -15.92 4.60 63.30
N ILE A 52 -16.67 5.28 62.43
CA ILE A 52 -17.06 6.68 62.62
C ILE A 52 -17.91 6.85 63.89
N ARG A 53 -18.86 5.93 64.15
CA ARG A 53 -19.64 5.93 65.41
C ARG A 53 -18.74 5.83 66.65
N GLN A 54 -17.76 4.94 66.63
CA GLN A 54 -16.80 4.78 67.74
C GLN A 54 -15.91 6.03 67.92
N LEU A 55 -15.44 6.61 66.83
CA LEU A 55 -14.61 7.83 66.86
C LEU A 55 -15.41 9.04 67.39
N CYS A 56 -16.66 9.21 66.96
CA CYS A 56 -17.52 10.30 67.45
C CYS A 56 -17.92 10.13 68.92
N ALA A 57 -18.04 8.89 69.42
CA ALA A 57 -18.30 8.62 70.83
C ALA A 57 -17.08 8.88 71.73
N ASN A 58 -15.89 9.08 71.16
CA ASN A 58 -14.68 9.35 71.92
C ASN A 58 -14.61 10.81 72.38
N SER A 59 -14.77 11.03 73.68
CA SER A 59 -14.76 12.36 74.32
C SER A 59 -13.51 13.19 74.01
N HIS A 60 -12.38 12.58 73.64
CA HIS A 60 -11.13 13.27 73.30
C HIS A 60 -11.15 13.97 71.93
N LEU A 61 -12.02 13.56 71.00
CA LEU A 61 -12.23 14.24 69.72
C LEU A 61 -13.19 15.43 69.85
N GLY A 62 -14.01 15.49 70.91
CA GLY A 62 -14.92 16.61 71.17
C GLY A 62 -16.06 16.76 70.15
N VAL A 63 -16.44 15.68 69.46
CA VAL A 63 -17.56 15.68 68.51
C VAL A 63 -18.88 15.69 69.27
N GLN A 64 -19.72 16.72 69.04
CA GLN A 64 -21.05 16.88 69.68
C GLN A 64 -22.20 16.56 68.72
N GLU A 65 -21.90 16.41 67.44
CA GLU A 65 -22.88 16.21 66.37
C GLU A 65 -23.08 14.71 66.05
N PRO A 66 -24.21 14.33 65.44
CA PRO A 66 -24.48 12.93 65.10
C PRO A 66 -23.39 12.32 64.19
N PRO A 67 -22.97 11.06 64.42
CA PRO A 67 -21.95 10.40 63.59
C PRO A 67 -22.29 10.31 62.10
N ALA A 68 -23.58 10.37 61.74
CA ALA A 68 -24.04 10.36 60.35
C ALA A 68 -23.62 11.60 59.55
N LEU A 69 -23.25 12.69 60.23
CA LEU A 69 -22.80 13.93 59.58
C LEU A 69 -21.32 13.91 59.23
N PHE A 70 -20.58 12.86 59.58
CA PHE A 70 -19.14 12.77 59.39
C PHE A 70 -18.74 11.67 58.40
N ALA A 71 -17.60 11.89 57.76
CA ALA A 71 -16.87 10.90 56.98
C ALA A 71 -15.40 10.90 57.35
N LEU A 72 -14.72 9.82 56.99
CA LEU A 72 -13.29 9.65 57.21
C LEU A 72 -12.56 9.88 55.88
N ARG A 73 -11.53 10.73 55.88
CA ARG A 73 -10.64 10.93 54.73
C ARG A 73 -9.20 10.61 55.13
N ASP A 74 -8.37 10.21 54.20
CA ASP A 74 -6.92 10.09 54.42
C ASP A 74 -6.32 11.50 54.61
N GLU A 75 -5.44 11.66 55.60
CA GLU A 75 -4.82 12.95 55.93
C GLU A 75 -3.83 13.44 54.86
N THR A 76 -3.25 12.53 54.09
CA THR A 76 -2.16 12.82 53.14
C THR A 76 -2.68 13.13 51.74
N ASP A 77 -3.64 12.35 51.23
CA ASP A 77 -4.14 12.46 49.85
C ASP A 77 -5.60 12.92 49.76
N ASP A 78 -6.28 13.12 50.89
CA ASP A 78 -7.67 13.60 50.99
C ASP A 78 -8.72 12.64 50.41
N GLU A 79 -8.33 11.39 50.14
CA GLU A 79 -9.21 10.36 49.58
C GLU A 79 -10.27 9.95 50.60
N LEU A 80 -11.53 9.85 50.15
CA LEU A 80 -12.65 9.38 50.96
C LEU A 80 -12.45 7.90 51.34
N ILE A 81 -12.53 7.60 52.63
CA ILE A 81 -12.44 6.23 53.13
C ILE A 81 -13.81 5.57 53.04
N ASP A 82 -13.86 4.45 52.33
CA ASP A 82 -15.03 3.59 52.18
C ASP A 82 -14.73 2.16 52.66
N ASP A 83 -15.75 1.31 52.70
CA ASP A 83 -15.61 -0.08 53.17
C ASP A 83 -14.63 -0.90 52.30
N THR A 84 -14.28 -0.45 51.10
CA THR A 84 -13.40 -1.16 50.17
C THR A 84 -11.93 -0.79 50.32
N ASN A 85 -11.63 0.47 50.67
CA ASN A 85 -10.26 0.97 50.79
C ASN A 85 -9.75 1.00 52.25
N MET A 86 -10.65 0.94 53.24
CA MET A 86 -10.32 1.12 54.66
C MET A 86 -9.27 0.12 55.16
N SER A 87 -9.45 -1.19 54.96
CA SER A 87 -8.55 -2.20 55.50
C SER A 87 -7.12 -2.04 54.96
N ARG A 88 -6.99 -1.76 53.66
CA ARG A 88 -5.69 -1.52 53.01
C ARG A 88 -5.00 -0.26 53.55
N LYS A 89 -5.74 0.83 53.75
CA LYS A 89 -5.20 2.10 54.26
C LYS A 89 -4.77 1.98 55.72
N ILE A 90 -5.50 1.20 56.53
CA ILE A 90 -5.14 0.88 57.91
C ILE A 90 -3.87 0.03 57.96
N GLU A 91 -3.78 -1.03 57.14
CA GLU A 91 -2.59 -1.88 57.02
C GLU A 91 -1.37 -1.09 56.56
N ALA A 92 -1.54 -0.10 55.69
CA ALA A 92 -0.48 0.82 55.27
C ALA A 92 -0.04 1.81 56.36
N GLY A 93 -0.72 1.85 57.51
CA GLY A 93 -0.40 2.75 58.62
C GLY A 93 -0.70 4.22 58.32
N ARG A 94 -1.74 4.49 57.51
CA ARG A 94 -2.14 5.85 57.14
C ARG A 94 -2.86 6.56 58.30
N ASN A 95 -2.77 7.88 58.30
CA ASN A 95 -3.50 8.72 59.23
C ASN A 95 -4.79 9.20 58.57
N PHE A 96 -5.81 9.43 59.39
CA PHE A 96 -7.12 9.81 58.93
C PHE A 96 -7.54 11.15 59.51
N LYS A 97 -8.45 11.83 58.82
CA LYS A 97 -9.13 13.01 59.32
C LYS A 97 -10.63 12.79 59.28
N LEU A 98 -11.30 13.20 60.36
CA LEU A 98 -12.74 13.24 60.43
C LEU A 98 -13.21 14.55 59.81
N CYS A 99 -14.09 14.48 58.82
CA CYS A 99 -14.59 15.62 58.07
C CYS A 99 -16.10 15.52 57.89
N SER A 100 -16.73 16.57 57.35
CA SER A 100 -18.14 16.55 57.01
C SER A 100 -18.43 15.40 56.03
N SER A 101 -19.57 14.75 56.19
CA SER A 101 -20.01 13.69 55.26
C SER A 101 -20.18 14.25 53.84
N PRO A 102 -20.03 13.43 52.79
CA PRO A 102 -20.28 13.84 51.40
C PRO A 102 -21.65 14.50 51.21
N THR A 103 -22.64 14.12 52.03
CA THR A 103 -23.97 14.74 52.03
C THR A 103 -23.95 16.18 52.48
N ILE A 104 -23.28 16.48 53.59
CA ILE A 104 -23.15 17.84 54.12
C ILE A 104 -22.23 18.67 53.24
N GLU A 105 -21.12 18.10 52.77
CA GLU A 105 -20.23 18.75 51.81
C GLU A 105 -21.00 19.15 50.55
N ALA A 106 -21.87 18.29 50.01
CA ALA A 106 -22.71 18.62 48.85
C ALA A 106 -23.68 19.78 49.13
N VAL A 107 -24.32 19.81 50.31
CA VAL A 107 -25.20 20.93 50.70
C VAL A 107 -24.42 22.24 50.74
N GLU A 108 -23.30 22.25 51.45
CA GLU A 108 -22.47 23.46 51.58
C GLU A 108 -21.95 23.96 50.24
N VAL A 109 -21.57 23.05 49.34
CA VAL A 109 -21.06 23.43 48.02
C VAL A 109 -22.17 24.00 47.16
N VAL A 110 -23.35 23.39 47.10
CA VAL A 110 -24.49 23.92 46.32
C VAL A 110 -24.91 25.31 46.83
N ASP A 111 -24.98 25.50 48.15
CA ASP A 111 -25.27 26.81 48.74
C ASP A 111 -24.21 27.86 48.35
N LYS A 112 -22.92 27.51 48.43
CA LYS A 112 -21.81 28.38 48.02
C LYS A 112 -21.82 28.68 46.51
N LEU A 113 -22.29 27.76 45.66
CA LEU A 113 -22.40 27.96 44.21
C LEU A 113 -23.52 28.96 43.85
N SER A 114 -24.62 28.97 44.62
CA SER A 114 -25.72 29.94 44.45
C SER A 114 -25.36 31.37 44.89
N SER A 115 -24.19 31.55 45.52
CA SER A 115 -23.72 32.87 45.97
C SER A 115 -23.30 33.76 44.80
N ARG A 116 -23.64 35.05 44.88
CA ARG A 116 -23.23 36.06 43.91
C ARG A 116 -21.81 36.61 44.14
N ASP A 117 -21.13 36.18 45.20
CA ASP A 117 -19.75 36.59 45.49
C ASP A 117 -18.74 35.77 44.67
N GLU A 118 -18.04 36.46 43.75
CA GLU A 118 -17.03 35.86 42.87
C GLU A 118 -15.93 35.11 43.62
N ARG A 119 -15.53 35.58 44.81
CA ARG A 119 -14.49 34.93 45.61
C ARG A 119 -14.99 33.62 46.19
N ILE A 120 -16.22 33.61 46.71
CA ILE A 120 -16.86 32.40 47.24
C ILE A 120 -17.05 31.39 46.11
N LEU A 121 -17.57 31.85 44.98
CA LEU A 121 -17.79 31.03 43.79
C LEU A 121 -16.50 30.40 43.27
N LYS A 122 -15.42 31.18 43.17
CA LYS A 122 -14.10 30.69 42.75
C LYS A 122 -13.55 29.61 43.69
N MET A 123 -13.70 29.79 45.00
CA MET A 123 -13.25 28.78 45.98
C MET A 123 -14.11 27.52 45.95
N ALA A 124 -15.43 27.69 45.83
CA ALA A 124 -16.39 26.58 45.74
C ALA A 124 -16.14 25.74 44.48
N THR A 125 -16.06 26.38 43.32
CA THR A 125 -15.81 25.71 42.02
C THR A 125 -14.43 25.03 41.97
N HIS A 126 -13.41 25.62 42.58
CA HIS A 126 -12.07 25.01 42.67
C HIS A 126 -12.07 23.74 43.52
N SER A 127 -12.67 23.77 44.72
CA SER A 127 -12.77 22.61 45.60
C SER A 127 -13.66 21.50 44.99
N LEU A 128 -14.71 21.89 44.28
CA LEU A 128 -15.64 20.98 43.62
C LEU A 128 -14.97 20.04 42.62
N GLN A 129 -13.93 20.49 41.90
CA GLN A 129 -13.22 19.66 40.90
C GLN A 129 -12.71 18.32 41.46
N LYS A 130 -12.39 18.28 42.77
CA LYS A 130 -11.94 17.07 43.46
C LYS A 130 -13.12 16.24 43.96
N LEU A 131 -14.03 16.88 44.71
CA LEU A 131 -15.17 16.23 45.35
C LEU A 131 -16.12 15.57 44.34
N ILE A 132 -16.28 16.17 43.16
CA ILE A 132 -17.22 15.71 42.14
C ILE A 132 -16.85 14.34 41.53
N ARG A 133 -15.62 13.87 41.73
CA ARG A 133 -15.15 12.54 41.29
C ARG A 133 -15.60 11.43 42.23
N GLU A 134 -16.06 11.77 43.43
CA GLU A 134 -16.52 10.83 44.44
C GLU A 134 -18.00 10.51 44.22
N LYS A 135 -18.32 9.27 43.87
CA LYS A 135 -19.70 8.83 43.59
C LYS A 135 -20.71 9.14 44.71
N PRO A 136 -20.37 8.97 46.01
CA PRO A 136 -21.27 9.36 47.10
C PRO A 136 -21.57 10.86 47.15
N PHE A 137 -20.58 11.70 46.83
CA PHE A 137 -20.74 13.15 46.78
C PHE A 137 -21.53 13.57 45.53
N SER A 138 -21.17 13.07 44.34
CA SER A 138 -21.79 13.46 43.07
C SER A 138 -23.28 13.11 43.04
N ASN A 139 -23.67 11.92 43.50
CA ASN A 139 -25.08 11.51 43.58
C ASN A 139 -25.90 12.48 44.42
N GLU A 140 -25.35 12.92 45.55
CA GLU A 140 -26.06 13.82 46.46
C GLU A 140 -26.05 15.28 45.97
N PHE A 141 -24.97 15.70 45.31
CA PHE A 141 -24.86 16.98 44.62
C PHE A 141 -25.90 17.09 43.48
N LEU A 142 -26.08 16.04 42.69
CA LEU A 142 -27.06 15.97 41.60
C LEU A 142 -28.50 16.02 42.12
N LYS A 143 -28.84 15.24 43.16
CA LYS A 143 -30.17 15.27 43.79
C LYS A 143 -30.61 16.64 44.30
N ARG A 144 -29.64 17.53 44.56
CA ARG A 144 -29.86 18.88 45.09
C ARG A 144 -29.88 19.96 44.02
N GLY A 145 -29.89 19.60 42.74
CA GLY A 145 -29.88 20.57 41.63
C GLY A 145 -28.52 21.23 41.43
N GLY A 146 -27.43 20.67 41.97
CA GLY A 146 -26.10 21.25 41.81
C GLY A 146 -25.65 21.36 40.35
N PHE A 147 -26.14 20.48 39.46
CA PHE A 147 -25.88 20.56 38.02
C PHE A 147 -26.50 21.81 37.38
N GLU A 148 -27.73 22.16 37.74
CA GLU A 148 -28.42 23.36 37.24
C GLU A 148 -27.66 24.64 37.63
N GLU A 149 -27.12 24.68 38.86
CA GLU A 149 -26.31 25.81 39.30
C GLU A 149 -25.01 25.94 38.48
N LEU A 150 -24.34 24.82 38.16
CA LEU A 150 -23.17 24.84 37.28
C LEU A 150 -23.52 25.33 35.87
N MET A 151 -24.69 24.96 35.35
CA MET A 151 -25.18 25.48 34.05
C MET A 151 -25.40 26.99 34.12
N ASN A 152 -26.08 27.49 35.15
CA ASN A 152 -26.31 28.94 35.34
C ASN A 152 -24.99 29.73 35.40
N ILE A 153 -23.97 29.19 36.07
CA ILE A 153 -22.63 29.79 36.12
C ILE A 153 -21.98 29.82 34.73
N ILE A 154 -22.05 28.73 33.95
CA ILE A 154 -21.49 28.69 32.59
C ILE A 154 -22.21 29.67 31.65
N MET A 155 -23.54 29.80 31.78
CA MET A 155 -24.33 30.72 30.94
C MET A 155 -24.02 32.19 31.25
N SER A 156 -23.76 32.52 32.51
CA SER A 156 -23.49 33.89 32.98
C SER A 156 -22.05 34.37 32.80
N LEU A 157 -21.08 33.46 32.68
CA LEU A 157 -19.66 33.80 32.55
C LEU A 157 -19.16 33.65 31.11
N ASP A 158 -18.37 34.62 30.65
CA ASP A 158 -17.74 34.58 29.31
C ASP A 158 -16.27 34.14 29.36
N GLY A 159 -15.64 34.10 30.54
CA GLY A 159 -14.24 33.71 30.68
C GLY A 159 -13.76 33.64 32.14
N GLY A 160 -12.48 33.29 32.32
CA GLY A 160 -11.82 33.30 33.63
C GLY A 160 -11.63 31.93 34.27
N ASN A 161 -10.99 31.91 35.45
CA ASN A 161 -10.65 30.66 36.15
C ASN A 161 -11.88 29.97 36.72
N THR A 162 -12.87 30.73 37.19
CA THR A 162 -14.14 30.19 37.68
C THR A 162 -14.86 29.41 36.58
N LEU A 163 -14.90 29.92 35.35
CA LEU A 163 -15.45 29.20 34.19
C LEU A 163 -14.65 27.90 33.93
N ALA A 164 -13.32 27.95 33.96
CA ALA A 164 -12.47 26.76 33.79
C ALA A 164 -12.75 25.68 34.84
N TYR A 165 -12.89 26.05 36.11
CA TYR A 165 -13.19 25.13 37.21
C TYR A 165 -14.60 24.54 37.08
N THR A 166 -15.57 25.37 36.71
CA THR A 166 -16.97 24.96 36.49
C THR A 166 -17.07 23.99 35.33
N LEU A 167 -16.48 24.31 34.17
CA LEU A 167 -16.44 23.42 33.00
C LEU A 167 -15.74 22.10 33.32
N THR A 168 -14.65 22.11 34.09
CA THR A 168 -13.98 20.88 34.51
C THR A 168 -14.87 20.03 35.41
N SER A 169 -15.65 20.67 36.28
CA SER A 169 -16.59 19.96 37.17
C SER A 169 -17.73 19.33 36.36
N VAL A 170 -18.27 20.05 35.36
CA VAL A 170 -19.25 19.51 34.41
C VAL A 170 -18.66 18.37 33.57
N GLN A 171 -17.44 18.52 33.05
CA GLN A 171 -16.75 17.45 32.34
C GLN A 171 -16.67 16.18 33.19
N ASN A 172 -16.16 16.29 34.43
CA ASN A 172 -16.04 15.15 35.33
C ASN A 172 -17.41 14.51 35.62
N LEU A 173 -18.48 15.30 35.76
CA LEU A 173 -19.84 14.78 35.95
C LEU A 173 -20.32 13.95 34.75
N ILE A 174 -20.20 14.50 33.53
CA ILE A 174 -20.66 13.80 32.31
C ILE A 174 -19.80 12.56 32.02
N GLU A 175 -18.53 12.55 32.41
CA GLU A 175 -17.65 11.39 32.25
C GLU A 175 -17.89 10.29 33.31
N SER A 176 -18.29 10.65 34.53
CA SER A 176 -18.38 9.71 35.67
C SER A 176 -19.80 9.26 36.01
N CYS A 177 -20.82 10.01 35.60
CA CYS A 177 -22.22 9.74 35.89
C CYS A 177 -22.97 9.47 34.58
N ASP A 178 -23.60 8.29 34.49
CA ASP A 178 -24.45 7.93 33.35
C ASP A 178 -25.84 8.61 33.42
N GLU A 179 -26.19 9.16 34.58
CA GLU A 179 -27.48 9.81 34.88
C GLU A 179 -27.26 11.22 35.46
N GLY A 180 -28.22 12.13 35.26
CA GLY A 180 -28.25 13.45 35.91
C GLY A 180 -27.77 14.64 35.09
N TRP A 181 -27.45 14.46 33.81
CA TRP A 181 -27.14 15.54 32.85
C TRP A 181 -28.14 15.59 31.67
N GLU A 182 -29.28 14.95 31.83
CA GLU A 182 -30.38 14.91 30.86
C GLU A 182 -31.00 16.28 30.55
N THR A 183 -30.79 17.24 31.45
CA THR A 183 -31.32 18.60 31.36
C THR A 183 -30.52 19.52 30.43
N LEU A 184 -29.47 19.04 29.76
CA LEU A 184 -28.70 19.86 28.84
C LEU A 184 -29.55 20.27 27.63
N ASP A 185 -29.71 21.57 27.45
CA ASP A 185 -30.51 22.15 26.37
C ASP A 185 -29.65 22.64 25.21
N SER A 186 -30.32 23.01 24.12
CA SER A 186 -29.64 23.56 22.93
C SER A 186 -28.92 24.89 23.22
N GLU A 187 -29.34 25.64 24.23
CA GLU A 187 -28.73 26.92 24.60
C GLU A 187 -27.37 26.70 25.25
N PHE A 188 -27.27 25.73 26.16
CA PHE A 188 -26.01 25.33 26.76
C PHE A 188 -25.01 24.86 25.71
N ILE A 189 -25.41 23.99 24.78
CA ILE A 189 -24.54 23.52 23.69
C ILE A 189 -24.01 24.71 22.88
N ARG A 190 -24.89 25.65 22.53
CA ARG A 190 -24.51 26.87 21.81
C ARG A 190 -23.53 27.72 22.61
N LYS A 191 -23.72 27.86 23.93
CA LYS A 191 -22.77 28.57 24.81
C LYS A 191 -21.40 27.90 24.81
N VAL A 192 -21.33 26.56 24.90
CA VAL A 192 -20.06 25.82 24.85
C VAL A 192 -19.37 25.98 23.48
N VAL A 193 -20.13 25.92 22.38
CA VAL A 193 -19.64 26.22 21.03
C VAL A 193 -19.07 27.64 20.98
N ASN A 194 -19.78 28.64 21.50
CA ASN A 194 -19.32 30.03 21.53
C ASN A 194 -18.08 30.24 22.41
N ILE A 195 -17.99 29.57 23.57
CA ILE A 195 -16.79 29.57 24.43
C ILE A 195 -15.59 29.03 23.64
N LEU A 196 -15.77 27.92 22.93
CA LEU A 196 -14.72 27.35 22.09
C LEU A 196 -14.42 28.21 20.86
N THR A 197 -15.29 29.10 20.42
CA THR A 197 -14.97 30.06 19.36
C THR A 197 -14.18 31.26 19.88
N THR A 198 -14.50 31.74 21.08
CA THR A 198 -14.02 33.03 21.61
C THR A 198 -12.81 32.93 22.54
N GLN A 199 -12.66 31.83 23.28
CA GLN A 199 -11.61 31.65 24.27
C GLN A 199 -10.43 30.85 23.72
N GLU A 200 -9.20 31.25 24.04
CA GLU A 200 -7.97 30.52 23.65
C GLU A 200 -7.26 29.85 24.85
N ARG A 201 -7.74 30.09 26.08
CA ARG A 201 -7.11 29.54 27.29
C ARG A 201 -7.31 28.03 27.35
N ILE A 202 -6.22 27.27 27.37
CA ILE A 202 -6.24 25.79 27.44
C ILE A 202 -7.12 25.28 28.59
N ASN A 203 -7.05 25.92 29.77
CA ASN A 203 -7.81 25.51 30.94
C ASN A 203 -9.33 25.60 30.76
N VAL A 204 -9.80 26.41 29.80
CA VAL A 204 -11.21 26.54 29.40
C VAL A 204 -11.50 25.63 28.19
N CYS A 205 -10.65 25.68 27.16
CA CYS A 205 -10.87 24.93 25.91
C CYS A 205 -10.82 23.42 26.11
N ARG A 206 -9.94 22.92 27.01
CA ARG A 206 -9.82 21.49 27.33
C ARG A 206 -11.13 20.88 27.82
N PRO A 207 -11.71 21.35 28.95
CA PRO A 207 -12.96 20.77 29.44
C PRO A 207 -14.14 21.06 28.51
N ALA A 208 -14.22 22.23 27.87
CA ALA A 208 -15.26 22.54 26.89
C ALA A 208 -15.23 21.57 25.68
N THR A 209 -14.03 21.24 25.19
CA THR A 209 -13.85 20.25 24.11
C THR A 209 -14.27 18.87 24.56
N ALA A 210 -13.88 18.44 25.76
CA ALA A 210 -14.25 17.13 26.29
C ALA A 210 -15.77 16.97 26.45
N ILE A 211 -16.46 18.03 26.94
CA ILE A 211 -17.92 18.08 27.02
C ILE A 211 -18.54 17.89 25.63
N LEU A 212 -18.16 18.69 24.63
CA LEU A 212 -18.71 18.54 23.27
C LEU A 212 -18.43 17.16 22.67
N LYS A 213 -17.21 16.63 22.83
CA LYS A 213 -16.88 15.28 22.33
C LYS A 213 -17.80 14.22 22.94
N LYS A 214 -18.02 14.27 24.26
CA LYS A 214 -18.88 13.31 24.95
C LYS A 214 -20.34 13.44 24.49
N LEU A 215 -20.84 14.66 24.28
CA LEU A 215 -22.18 14.88 23.74
C LEU A 215 -22.33 14.40 22.29
N VAL A 216 -21.29 14.52 21.46
CA VAL A 216 -21.28 13.99 20.08
C VAL A 216 -21.36 12.46 20.04
N VAL A 217 -20.74 11.77 21.00
CA VAL A 217 -20.73 10.28 21.11
C VAL A 217 -21.92 9.75 21.91
N SER A 218 -22.74 10.61 22.50
CA SER A 218 -23.94 10.19 23.26
C SER A 218 -25.20 10.29 22.40
N GLY A 219 -25.13 9.74 21.18
CA GLY A 219 -26.25 9.71 20.24
C GLY A 219 -27.17 8.51 20.44
N PRO A 220 -28.41 8.53 19.88
CA PRO A 220 -29.34 7.41 20.00
C PRO A 220 -28.80 6.10 19.43
N GLN A 221 -27.90 6.18 18.45
CA GLN A 221 -27.24 5.03 17.82
C GLN A 221 -26.17 4.38 18.72
N ASP A 222 -25.68 5.11 19.72
CA ASP A 222 -24.67 4.66 20.68
C ASP A 222 -25.30 4.14 21.98
N ALA A 223 -26.64 4.12 22.07
CA ALA A 223 -27.36 3.58 23.20
C ALA A 223 -27.10 2.07 23.32
N PRO A 224 -26.82 1.53 24.52
CA PRO A 224 -26.70 0.11 24.72
C PRO A 224 -28.02 -0.57 24.35
N VAL A 225 -27.99 -1.38 23.29
CA VAL A 225 -29.14 -2.21 22.91
C VAL A 225 -29.33 -3.24 24.02
N GLU A 226 -30.42 -3.14 24.78
CA GLU A 226 -30.78 -4.19 25.73
C GLU A 226 -30.95 -5.51 24.96
N GLN A 227 -30.05 -6.46 25.17
CA GLN A 227 -30.17 -7.82 24.65
C GLN A 227 -31.33 -8.52 25.38
N GLY A 228 -32.54 -8.34 24.86
CA GLY A 228 -33.70 -9.17 25.21
C GLY A 228 -33.45 -10.62 24.79
N ASN A 229 -33.61 -11.53 25.74
CA ASN A 229 -33.42 -12.98 25.59
C ASN A 229 -34.06 -13.57 24.33
N ILE A 230 -33.30 -14.47 23.68
CA ILE A 230 -33.72 -15.32 22.58
C ILE A 230 -34.72 -16.37 23.10
N VAL A 231 -36.02 -16.28 22.75
CA VAL A 231 -36.91 -17.44 22.67
C VAL A 231 -37.92 -17.26 21.52
N GLY A 232 -37.79 -18.12 20.50
CA GLY A 232 -38.87 -18.82 19.78
C GLY A 232 -39.97 -18.03 19.06
N ASP A 233 -39.97 -18.17 17.72
CA ASP A 233 -41.08 -18.00 16.77
C ASP A 233 -42.48 -17.88 17.38
N THR A 234 -43.13 -16.70 17.27
CA THR A 234 -44.56 -16.58 16.93
C THR A 234 -44.84 -15.20 16.32
N GLU A 235 -45.87 -15.18 15.48
CA GLU A 235 -46.27 -14.19 14.49
C GLU A 235 -46.51 -12.75 14.98
N LEU A 236 -46.40 -11.85 14.01
CA LEU A 236 -46.66 -10.40 14.02
C LEU A 236 -47.86 -9.99 14.89
N ASP A 237 -47.58 -9.16 15.91
CA ASP A 237 -48.58 -8.24 16.46
C ASP A 237 -48.00 -6.82 16.52
N GLN A 238 -48.64 -5.90 15.81
CA GLN A 238 -48.27 -4.49 15.70
C GLN A 238 -48.80 -3.73 16.91
N ASN A 239 -48.12 -3.80 18.05
CA ASN A 239 -48.22 -2.83 19.16
C ASN A 239 -47.24 -3.20 20.28
N THR A 240 -45.95 -2.98 20.07
CA THR A 240 -44.94 -3.03 21.13
C THR A 240 -44.44 -1.63 21.40
N ASP A 241 -44.63 -1.18 22.64
CA ASP A 241 -44.09 0.04 23.22
C ASP A 241 -42.65 0.27 22.78
N GLN A 242 -42.37 1.50 22.33
CA GLN A 242 -41.04 1.98 22.06
C GLN A 242 -40.21 1.81 23.34
N GLY A 243 -39.20 0.93 23.32
CA GLY A 243 -38.21 0.88 24.39
C GLY A 243 -37.65 2.29 24.59
N GLU A 244 -37.84 2.83 25.80
CA GLU A 244 -37.38 4.17 26.15
C GLU A 244 -35.86 4.23 25.97
N ILE A 245 -35.41 4.97 24.94
CA ILE A 245 -33.98 5.29 24.78
C ILE A 245 -33.58 6.05 26.06
N PRO A 246 -32.54 5.61 26.80
CA PRO A 246 -32.13 6.33 27.99
C PRO A 246 -31.84 7.79 27.62
N SER A 247 -32.41 8.73 28.39
CA SER A 247 -32.43 10.18 28.10
C SER A 247 -31.02 10.78 27.88
N THR A 248 -30.00 10.16 28.48
CA THR A 248 -28.56 10.34 28.27
C THR A 248 -28.11 10.21 26.80
N TYR A 249 -28.78 9.40 25.99
CA TYR A 249 -28.47 9.15 24.56
C TYR A 249 -29.32 9.98 23.60
N ARG A 250 -29.96 11.07 24.07
CA ARG A 250 -30.73 12.00 23.22
C ARG A 250 -29.85 12.98 22.42
N TYR A 251 -28.53 12.96 22.63
CA TYR A 251 -27.61 13.90 21.99
C TYR A 251 -27.07 13.30 20.69
N GLY A 252 -25.80 13.53 20.34
CA GLY A 252 -25.23 13.02 19.09
C GLY A 252 -24.97 14.11 18.06
N PHE A 253 -24.34 13.70 16.95
CA PHE A 253 -23.83 14.60 15.93
C PHE A 253 -24.87 15.58 15.39
N ASP A 254 -26.10 15.15 15.10
CA ASP A 254 -27.10 16.00 14.45
C ASP A 254 -27.48 17.22 15.30
N VAL A 255 -27.68 17.02 16.60
CA VAL A 255 -28.02 18.08 17.56
C VAL A 255 -26.85 19.06 17.71
N ILE A 256 -25.65 18.52 17.88
CA ILE A 256 -24.44 19.34 18.06
C ILE A 256 -24.12 20.12 16.77
N TYR A 257 -24.21 19.47 15.61
CA TYR A 257 -23.92 20.10 14.32
C TYR A 257 -24.99 21.13 13.94
N ALA A 258 -26.25 20.98 14.37
CA ALA A 258 -27.26 22.03 14.23
C ALA A 258 -26.90 23.32 15.00
N GLU A 259 -26.32 23.20 16.20
CA GLU A 259 -25.84 24.36 16.95
C GLU A 259 -24.51 24.91 16.40
N ILE A 260 -23.59 24.05 15.95
CA ILE A 260 -22.37 24.49 15.26
C ILE A 260 -22.70 25.32 14.01
N ARG A 261 -23.70 24.93 13.21
CA ARG A 261 -24.11 25.67 12.01
C ARG A 261 -24.65 27.08 12.30
N LYS A 262 -25.11 27.35 13.52
CA LYS A 262 -25.51 28.70 13.95
C LYS A 262 -24.31 29.60 14.25
N GLU A 263 -23.13 29.02 14.46
CA GLU A 263 -21.86 29.70 14.71
C GLU A 263 -20.84 29.35 13.60
N PRO A 264 -20.93 29.97 12.40
CA PRO A 264 -20.14 29.56 11.24
C PRO A 264 -18.62 29.76 11.42
N SER A 265 -18.22 30.58 12.38
CA SER A 265 -16.82 30.80 12.73
C SER A 265 -16.19 29.62 13.49
N PHE A 266 -17.00 28.72 14.07
CA PHE A 266 -16.52 27.64 14.93
C PHE A 266 -15.52 26.71 14.25
N LEU A 267 -15.89 26.10 13.12
CA LEU A 267 -15.01 25.17 12.38
C LEU A 267 -13.78 25.91 11.81
N GLN A 268 -13.94 27.17 11.42
CA GLN A 268 -12.83 28.02 10.98
C GLN A 268 -11.84 28.24 12.13
N THR A 269 -12.31 28.54 13.34
CA THR A 269 -11.49 28.72 14.54
C THR A 269 -10.75 27.43 14.90
N LEU A 270 -11.42 26.27 14.87
CA LEU A 270 -10.75 24.98 15.09
C LEU A 270 -9.64 24.74 14.07
N THR A 271 -9.90 25.03 12.80
CA THR A 271 -8.91 24.90 11.71
C THR A 271 -7.72 25.84 11.91
N GLN A 272 -7.96 27.08 12.32
CA GLN A 272 -6.91 28.05 12.63
C GLN A 272 -6.04 27.60 13.81
N ARG A 273 -6.65 27.01 14.85
CA ARG A 273 -5.94 26.48 16.02
C ARG A 273 -5.00 25.33 15.71
N LEU A 274 -5.26 24.55 14.66
CA LEU A 274 -4.32 23.54 14.18
C LEU A 274 -2.97 24.15 13.79
N SER A 275 -2.95 25.43 13.40
CA SER A 275 -1.70 26.16 13.09
C SER A 275 -1.15 26.94 14.30
N SER A 276 -1.70 26.78 15.51
CA SER A 276 -1.22 27.46 16.71
C SER A 276 0.11 26.90 17.21
N ALA A 277 0.86 27.69 17.97
CA ALA A 277 2.12 27.26 18.58
C ALA A 277 1.94 26.25 19.74
N ASP A 278 0.73 26.12 20.29
CA ASP A 278 0.44 25.30 21.48
C ASP A 278 -0.04 23.89 21.11
N THR A 279 0.76 22.86 21.42
CA THR A 279 0.44 21.46 21.05
C THR A 279 -0.83 20.96 21.70
N THR A 280 -1.11 21.41 22.91
CA THR A 280 -2.31 21.00 23.64
C THR A 280 -3.56 21.53 22.96
N LEU A 281 -3.53 22.80 22.51
CA LEU A 281 -4.65 23.41 21.80
C LEU A 281 -4.89 22.76 20.43
N CYS A 282 -3.81 22.43 19.71
CA CYS A 282 -3.87 21.65 18.48
C CYS A 282 -4.50 20.27 18.71
N MET A 283 -4.05 19.56 19.75
CA MET A 283 -4.55 18.23 20.12
C MET A 283 -6.06 18.24 20.38
N TYR A 284 -6.56 19.18 21.19
CA TYR A 284 -7.99 19.27 21.48
C TYR A 284 -8.81 19.62 20.24
N SER A 285 -8.33 20.57 19.43
CA SER A 285 -9.03 20.98 18.21
C SER A 285 -9.11 19.83 17.21
N LEU A 286 -7.99 19.11 16.98
CA LEU A 286 -7.95 17.96 16.07
C LEU A 286 -8.79 16.79 16.59
N SER A 287 -8.73 16.52 17.89
CA SER A 287 -9.52 15.44 18.50
C SER A 287 -11.02 15.70 18.44
N LEU A 288 -11.44 16.97 18.53
CA LEU A 288 -12.85 17.35 18.33
C LEU A 288 -13.27 17.17 16.87
N ILE A 289 -12.44 17.63 15.91
CA ILE A 289 -12.68 17.40 14.48
C ILE A 289 -12.81 15.90 14.19
N ASN A 290 -11.91 15.07 14.72
CA ASN A 290 -11.97 13.61 14.55
C ASN A 290 -13.26 13.01 15.10
N SER A 291 -13.71 13.48 16.28
CA SER A 291 -14.95 12.99 16.89
C SER A 291 -16.18 13.40 16.07
N LEU A 292 -16.20 14.63 15.54
CA LEU A 292 -17.27 15.09 14.65
C LEU A 292 -17.28 14.29 13.34
N MET A 293 -16.12 14.07 12.71
CA MET A 293 -16.01 13.27 11.49
C MET A 293 -16.43 11.82 11.71
N ARG A 294 -16.07 11.22 12.84
CA ARG A 294 -16.38 9.82 13.17
C ARG A 294 -17.87 9.56 13.34
N ASN A 295 -18.59 10.50 13.94
CA ASN A 295 -20.01 10.35 14.28
C ASN A 295 -20.93 11.10 13.33
N ALA A 296 -20.42 11.61 12.20
CA ALA A 296 -21.23 12.32 11.22
C ALA A 296 -22.35 11.41 10.66
N SER A 297 -23.60 11.87 10.73
CA SER A 297 -24.74 11.12 10.21
C SER A 297 -24.78 11.13 8.68
N ASP A 298 -25.26 10.05 8.06
CA ASP A 298 -25.31 9.92 6.58
C ASP A 298 -26.01 11.11 5.89
N THR A 299 -27.04 11.69 6.53
CA THR A 299 -27.81 12.81 5.96
C THR A 299 -27.04 14.12 5.89
N LEU A 300 -26.13 14.36 6.84
CA LEU A 300 -25.36 15.59 6.96
C LEU A 300 -23.87 15.38 6.65
N PHE A 301 -23.46 14.13 6.41
CA PHE A 301 -22.10 13.69 6.17
C PHE A 301 -21.42 14.53 5.10
N ASP A 302 -22.03 14.56 3.91
CA ASP A 302 -21.49 15.26 2.75
C ASP A 302 -21.38 16.78 2.97
N ALA A 303 -22.42 17.40 3.56
CA ALA A 303 -22.42 18.83 3.81
C ALA A 303 -21.28 19.22 4.77
N PHE A 304 -21.09 18.40 5.81
CA PHE A 304 -20.04 18.58 6.80
C PHE A 304 -18.64 18.33 6.22
N THR A 305 -18.42 17.23 5.49
CA THR A 305 -17.10 16.91 4.93
C THR A 305 -16.68 17.92 3.86
N SER A 306 -17.62 18.36 3.01
CA SER A 306 -17.36 19.45 2.05
C SER A 306 -17.03 20.78 2.73
N GLU A 307 -17.62 21.06 3.89
CA GLU A 307 -17.28 22.26 4.69
C GLU A 307 -15.85 22.19 5.25
N LEU A 308 -15.42 21.04 5.76
CA LEU A 308 -14.04 20.84 6.23
C LEU A 308 -13.01 20.96 5.09
N GLU A 309 -13.33 20.43 3.91
CA GLU A 309 -12.49 20.56 2.71
C GLU A 309 -12.36 22.02 2.28
N ARG A 310 -13.47 22.76 2.24
CA ARG A 310 -13.48 24.20 1.92
C ARG A 310 -12.63 25.02 2.90
N LEU A 311 -12.63 24.66 4.19
CA LEU A 311 -11.81 25.30 5.21
C LEU A 311 -10.32 24.89 5.13
N GLY A 312 -9.98 23.86 4.36
CA GLY A 312 -8.60 23.41 4.17
C GLY A 312 -8.03 22.65 5.36
N VAL A 313 -8.86 21.91 6.11
CA VAL A 313 -8.44 21.14 7.29
C VAL A 313 -7.35 20.14 6.92
N SER A 314 -7.50 19.39 5.82
CA SER A 314 -6.48 18.44 5.33
C SER A 314 -5.13 19.11 5.06
N LYS A 315 -5.14 20.34 4.53
CA LYS A 315 -3.90 21.12 4.33
C LYS A 315 -3.29 21.58 5.66
N ALA A 316 -4.10 21.87 6.67
CA ALA A 316 -3.61 22.23 8.01
C ALA A 316 -2.99 21.02 8.72
N VAL A 317 -3.62 19.84 8.63
CA VAL A 317 -3.12 18.59 9.20
C VAL A 317 -1.84 18.12 8.49
N ALA A 318 -1.74 18.27 7.15
CA ALA A 318 -0.52 17.98 6.41
C ALA A 318 0.69 18.78 6.96
N ARG A 319 0.52 20.08 7.24
CA ARG A 319 1.59 20.90 7.84
C ARG A 319 1.99 20.48 9.25
N LEU A 320 1.10 19.82 10.00
CA LEU A 320 1.42 19.30 11.33
C LEU A 320 2.35 18.08 11.25
N MET A 321 2.24 17.27 10.20
CA MET A 321 3.10 16.09 9.99
C MET A 321 4.57 16.50 9.79
N ASP A 322 4.80 17.58 9.03
CA ASP A 322 6.16 18.09 8.74
C ASP A 322 6.79 18.86 9.94
N SER A 323 6.04 19.03 11.03
CA SER A 323 6.48 19.77 12.21
C SER A 323 7.16 18.86 13.23
N THR A 324 8.05 19.39 14.06
CA THR A 324 8.64 18.67 15.21
C THR A 324 7.61 18.16 16.23
N ARG A 325 6.35 18.58 16.09
CA ARG A 325 5.22 18.23 16.96
C ARG A 325 4.37 17.10 16.36
N GLY A 326 4.70 16.63 15.16
CA GLY A 326 4.01 15.52 14.51
C GLY A 326 3.99 14.26 15.37
N ASP A 327 5.10 13.97 16.06
CA ASP A 327 5.23 12.79 16.93
C ASP A 327 4.30 12.85 18.16
N GLU A 328 4.17 14.02 18.79
CA GLU A 328 3.27 14.22 19.95
C GLU A 328 1.79 14.10 19.55
N LEU A 329 1.47 14.44 18.30
CA LEU A 329 0.10 14.43 17.75
C LEU A 329 -0.19 13.19 16.89
N ALA A 330 0.74 12.23 16.81
CA ALA A 330 0.71 11.15 15.84
C ALA A 330 -0.61 10.36 15.87
N SER A 331 -1.09 9.97 17.06
CA SER A 331 -2.36 9.25 17.19
C SER A 331 -3.56 10.04 16.67
N SER A 332 -3.60 11.36 16.89
CA SER A 332 -4.70 12.21 16.41
C SER A 332 -4.62 12.45 14.90
N ILE A 333 -3.41 12.56 14.34
CA ILE A 333 -3.18 12.70 12.90
C ILE A 333 -3.57 11.40 12.16
N LEU A 334 -3.15 10.25 12.68
CA LEU A 334 -3.52 8.94 12.11
C LEU A 334 -5.03 8.71 12.17
N GLU A 335 -5.69 9.09 13.27
CA GLU A 335 -7.15 9.05 13.38
C GLU A 335 -7.82 9.97 12.33
N TYR A 336 -7.24 11.15 12.06
CA TYR A 336 -7.73 12.03 10.99
C TYR A 336 -7.56 11.39 9.60
N GLN A 337 -6.41 10.77 9.31
CA GLN A 337 -6.18 10.05 8.06
C GLN A 337 -7.17 8.89 7.88
N MET A 338 -7.45 8.14 8.93
CA MET A 338 -8.48 7.09 8.93
C MET A 338 -9.87 7.67 8.68
N ASN A 339 -10.20 8.83 9.25
CA ASN A 339 -11.45 9.53 8.94
C ASN A 339 -11.51 9.95 7.46
N VAL A 340 -10.42 10.41 6.86
CA VAL A 340 -10.34 10.74 5.43
C VAL A 340 -10.56 9.50 4.55
N ILE A 341 -10.00 8.35 4.91
CA ILE A 341 -10.25 7.08 4.21
C ILE A 341 -11.72 6.70 4.29
N ARG A 342 -12.36 6.81 5.46
CA ARG A 342 -13.80 6.56 5.60
C ARG A 342 -14.64 7.51 4.73
N VAL A 343 -14.28 8.79 4.69
CA VAL A 343 -14.96 9.77 3.81
C VAL A 343 -14.82 9.39 2.35
N ALA A 344 -13.61 9.05 1.90
CA ALA A 344 -13.38 8.59 0.53
C ALA A 344 -14.17 7.30 0.23
N GLY A 345 -14.22 6.35 1.16
CA GLY A 345 -14.96 5.09 1.03
C GLY A 345 -16.48 5.29 0.99
N HIS A 346 -17.01 6.23 1.78
CA HIS A 346 -18.42 6.62 1.69
C HIS A 346 -18.74 7.20 0.31
N ARG A 347 -17.94 8.18 -0.15
CA ARG A 347 -18.09 8.78 -1.49
C ARG A 347 -17.95 7.77 -2.63
N MET A 348 -17.10 6.75 -2.46
CA MET A 348 -16.93 5.68 -3.43
C MET A 348 -18.16 4.77 -3.54
N ARG A 349 -18.92 4.59 -2.45
CA ARG A 349 -20.19 3.82 -2.46
C ARG A 349 -21.40 4.66 -2.85
N THR A 350 -21.32 5.99 -2.76
CA THR A 350 -22.38 6.90 -3.18
C THR A 350 -22.55 6.87 -4.70
N LEU A 351 -23.68 6.34 -5.17
CA LEU A 351 -23.96 6.20 -6.60
C LEU A 351 -24.18 7.56 -7.27
N VAL A 352 -23.65 7.70 -8.50
CA VAL A 352 -23.87 8.90 -9.32
C VAL A 352 -25.29 8.87 -9.88
N THR A 353 -26.16 9.68 -9.31
CA THR A 353 -27.56 9.84 -9.75
C THR A 353 -27.81 11.16 -10.50
N PRO A 354 -28.80 11.20 -11.41
CA PRO A 354 -29.24 12.43 -12.09
C PRO A 354 -30.10 13.34 -11.20
N THR A 355 -30.48 12.90 -10.01
CA THR A 355 -31.30 13.66 -9.06
C THR A 355 -30.48 14.59 -8.17
N ASP A 356 -29.22 14.24 -7.91
CA ASP A 356 -28.33 15.08 -7.13
C ASP A 356 -27.77 16.24 -7.97
N LYS A 357 -28.02 17.47 -7.53
CA LYS A 357 -27.57 18.70 -8.22
C LYS A 357 -26.05 18.77 -8.34
N ARG A 358 -25.31 18.22 -7.39
CA ARG A 358 -23.84 18.21 -7.38
C ARG A 358 -23.32 17.33 -8.52
N HIS A 359 -23.92 16.14 -8.67
CA HIS A 359 -23.59 15.19 -9.73
C HIS A 359 -23.86 15.80 -11.10
N VAL A 360 -25.05 16.36 -11.28
CA VAL A 360 -25.44 17.02 -12.54
C VAL A 360 -24.53 18.21 -12.84
N GLY A 361 -24.17 19.00 -11.82
CA GLY A 361 -23.25 20.13 -11.93
C GLY A 361 -21.87 19.72 -12.42
N ALA A 362 -21.26 18.72 -11.77
CA ALA A 362 -19.94 18.19 -12.12
C ALA A 362 -19.93 17.61 -13.56
N LEU A 363 -20.91 16.77 -13.89
CA LEU A 363 -21.05 16.19 -15.23
C LEU A 363 -21.24 17.26 -16.30
N SER A 364 -22.07 18.27 -16.03
CA SER A 364 -22.30 19.38 -16.96
C SER A 364 -21.03 20.19 -17.17
N TYR A 365 -20.26 20.43 -16.10
CA TYR A 365 -18.99 21.14 -16.18
C TYR A 365 -17.95 20.37 -17.00
N ILE A 366 -17.78 19.06 -16.75
CA ILE A 366 -16.87 18.18 -17.50
C ILE A 366 -17.20 18.23 -19.00
N TRP A 367 -18.47 18.06 -19.36
CA TRP A 367 -18.89 18.13 -20.76
C TRP A 367 -18.63 19.49 -21.39
N LEU A 368 -18.99 20.58 -20.70
CA LEU A 368 -18.84 21.93 -21.25
C LEU A 368 -17.37 22.29 -21.51
N GLN A 369 -16.48 21.89 -20.60
CA GLN A 369 -15.05 22.17 -20.74
C GLN A 369 -14.36 21.30 -21.80
N ALA A 370 -14.98 20.22 -22.28
CA ALA A 370 -14.41 19.42 -23.36
C ALA A 370 -14.36 20.18 -24.70
N ARG A 371 -15.18 21.24 -24.86
CA ARG A 371 -15.20 22.15 -26.03
C ARG A 371 -15.23 21.42 -27.37
N ILE A 372 -15.96 20.30 -27.44
CA ILE A 372 -16.00 19.48 -28.64
C ILE A 372 -16.88 20.16 -29.69
N PRO A 373 -16.39 20.38 -30.93
CA PRO A 373 -17.21 20.91 -32.01
C PRO A 373 -18.40 19.99 -32.31
N GLU A 374 -19.57 20.58 -32.60
CA GLU A 374 -20.80 19.83 -32.92
C GLU A 374 -20.71 19.04 -34.25
N LEU A 375 -19.68 19.32 -35.08
CA LEU A 375 -19.58 18.89 -36.48
C LEU A 375 -18.81 17.58 -36.73
N THR A 376 -18.32 16.90 -35.69
CA THR A 376 -17.47 15.71 -35.87
C THR A 376 -18.20 14.42 -35.52
N GLN A 377 -18.55 13.69 -36.59
CA GLN A 377 -19.02 12.31 -36.67
C GLN A 377 -20.44 12.06 -36.16
N GLU A 378 -21.37 12.16 -37.11
CA GLU A 378 -22.72 11.58 -37.05
C GLU A 378 -22.60 10.12 -37.48
N GLU A 379 -22.83 9.17 -36.56
CA GLU A 379 -22.91 7.75 -36.91
C GLU A 379 -24.37 7.38 -37.21
N GLU A 380 -24.62 6.83 -38.39
CA GLU A 380 -25.91 6.24 -38.76
C GLU A 380 -25.99 4.82 -38.16
N GLU A 381 -26.72 4.68 -37.06
CA GLU A 381 -27.03 3.38 -36.48
C GLU A 381 -28.54 3.13 -36.62
N GLY A 382 -28.92 2.13 -37.43
CA GLY A 382 -30.34 1.79 -37.66
C GLY A 382 -31.16 2.86 -38.41
N GLY A 383 -30.52 3.78 -39.13
CA GLY A 383 -31.20 4.87 -39.86
C GLY A 383 -31.59 6.08 -39.02
N ALA A 384 -31.15 6.14 -37.76
CA ALA A 384 -31.27 7.31 -36.89
C ALA A 384 -29.88 7.85 -36.54
N MET A 385 -29.77 9.18 -36.52
CA MET A 385 -28.52 9.84 -36.18
C MET A 385 -28.34 9.86 -34.66
N VAL A 386 -27.42 9.04 -34.15
CA VAL A 386 -27.19 8.93 -32.71
C VAL A 386 -26.02 9.84 -32.33
N LYS A 387 -26.29 10.84 -31.48
CA LYS A 387 -25.26 11.71 -30.91
C LYS A 387 -24.74 11.11 -29.61
N TYR A 388 -23.54 10.54 -29.65
CA TYR A 388 -22.86 10.06 -28.45
C TYR A 388 -22.23 11.24 -27.70
N LYS A 389 -22.63 11.47 -26.44
CA LYS A 389 -22.05 12.52 -25.60
C LYS A 389 -20.88 11.96 -24.79
N TRP A 390 -21.12 10.89 -24.04
CA TRP A 390 -20.17 10.40 -23.04
C TRP A 390 -19.12 9.46 -23.63
N ARG A 391 -19.49 8.66 -24.64
CA ARG A 391 -18.50 7.85 -25.38
C ARG A 391 -17.43 8.68 -26.06
N ARG A 392 -17.73 9.92 -26.48
CA ARG A 392 -16.74 10.85 -27.05
C ARG A 392 -15.69 11.33 -26.04
N LEU A 393 -16.01 11.26 -24.75
CA LEU A 393 -15.06 11.52 -23.67
C LEU A 393 -14.30 10.25 -23.23
N GLY A 394 -14.58 9.09 -23.84
CA GLY A 394 -13.96 7.82 -23.49
C GLY A 394 -14.58 7.14 -22.28
N PHE A 395 -15.86 7.37 -22.00
CA PHE A 395 -16.66 6.48 -21.14
C PHE A 395 -17.16 5.29 -21.97
N GLU A 396 -17.39 4.14 -21.34
CA GLU A 396 -17.85 2.94 -22.05
C GLU A 396 -19.33 3.06 -22.41
N ASN A 397 -20.11 3.63 -21.48
CA ASN A 397 -21.55 3.75 -21.61
C ASN A 397 -21.98 5.19 -21.94
N GLU A 398 -23.05 5.32 -22.73
CA GLU A 398 -23.72 6.62 -22.91
C GLU A 398 -24.51 7.02 -21.65
N ASN A 399 -24.93 6.03 -20.85
CA ASN A 399 -25.37 6.31 -19.49
C ASN A 399 -24.16 6.31 -18.55
N VAL A 400 -23.52 7.48 -18.45
CA VAL A 400 -22.28 7.69 -17.68
C VAL A 400 -22.37 7.25 -16.21
N ALA A 401 -23.57 7.26 -15.62
CA ALA A 401 -23.77 6.80 -14.25
C ALA A 401 -23.39 5.33 -14.03
N LYS A 402 -23.47 4.50 -15.08
CA LYS A 402 -23.07 3.09 -15.03
C LYS A 402 -21.56 2.94 -14.90
N ASP A 403 -20.78 3.78 -15.57
CA ASP A 403 -19.31 3.74 -15.49
C ASP A 403 -18.82 4.07 -14.07
N PHE A 404 -19.52 4.96 -13.36
CA PHE A 404 -19.22 5.30 -11.96
C PHE A 404 -19.70 4.24 -10.94
N ALA A 405 -20.20 3.07 -11.34
CA ALA A 405 -20.75 2.10 -10.38
C ALA A 405 -19.72 1.59 -9.35
N ARG A 406 -18.44 1.49 -9.74
CA ARG A 406 -17.34 1.03 -8.88
C ARG A 406 -16.66 2.17 -8.09
N THR A 407 -16.59 3.36 -8.68
CA THR A 407 -15.86 4.52 -8.13
C THR A 407 -16.75 5.56 -7.47
N GLY A 408 -18.06 5.49 -7.69
CA GLY A 408 -19.08 6.36 -7.11
C GLY A 408 -18.84 7.85 -7.35
N TRP A 409 -19.31 8.65 -6.40
CA TRP A 409 -19.12 10.10 -6.36
C TRP A 409 -17.64 10.48 -6.27
N LEU A 410 -16.80 9.68 -5.59
CA LEU A 410 -15.35 9.91 -5.54
C LEU A 410 -14.73 9.97 -6.94
N GLY A 411 -15.14 9.06 -7.83
CA GLY A 411 -14.71 9.06 -9.22
C GLY A 411 -15.10 10.32 -9.98
N LEU A 412 -16.33 10.77 -9.80
CA LEU A 412 -16.84 11.99 -10.44
C LEU A 412 -16.16 13.25 -9.91
N GLU A 413 -15.92 13.34 -8.60
CA GLU A 413 -15.19 14.45 -7.97
C GLU A 413 -13.75 14.53 -8.48
N CYS A 414 -13.06 13.39 -8.63
CA CYS A 414 -11.71 13.35 -9.20
C CYS A 414 -11.69 13.81 -10.67
N CYS A 415 -12.65 13.36 -11.48
CA CYS A 415 -12.80 13.82 -12.86
C CYS A 415 -13.03 15.34 -12.92
N GLU A 416 -13.93 15.86 -12.09
CA GLU A 416 -14.20 17.30 -12.02
C GLU A 416 -12.95 18.08 -11.59
N HIS A 417 -12.24 17.61 -10.57
CA HIS A 417 -11.01 18.25 -10.10
C HIS A 417 -9.94 18.30 -11.20
N PHE A 418 -9.76 17.22 -11.97
CA PHE A 418 -8.85 17.19 -13.11
C PHE A 418 -9.19 18.30 -14.12
N VAL A 419 -10.47 18.41 -14.50
CA VAL A 419 -10.94 19.40 -15.47
C VAL A 419 -10.85 20.82 -14.92
N ARG A 420 -11.10 21.04 -13.62
CA ARG A 420 -10.99 22.36 -12.98
C ARG A 420 -9.54 22.83 -12.83
N THR A 421 -8.59 21.90 -12.71
CA THR A 421 -7.16 22.23 -12.54
C THR A 421 -6.58 22.87 -13.79
N ASP A 422 -6.84 22.29 -14.97
CA ASP A 422 -6.43 22.87 -16.26
C ASP A 422 -7.49 22.60 -17.35
N PRO A 423 -8.51 23.46 -17.47
CA PRO A 423 -9.60 23.27 -18.44
C PRO A 423 -9.12 23.32 -19.90
N GLU A 424 -8.06 24.08 -20.19
CA GLU A 424 -7.54 24.24 -21.55
C GLU A 424 -6.77 23.00 -21.99
N GLN A 425 -5.91 22.47 -21.11
CA GLN A 425 -5.22 21.21 -21.36
C GLN A 425 -6.22 20.06 -21.48
N TYR A 426 -7.25 20.02 -20.65
CA TYR A 426 -8.31 19.02 -20.77
C TYR A 426 -8.99 19.05 -22.15
N ALA A 427 -9.45 20.22 -22.61
CA ALA A 427 -10.05 20.37 -23.94
C ALA A 427 -9.11 19.89 -25.05
N LYS A 428 -7.81 20.22 -24.94
CA LYS A 428 -6.77 19.77 -25.88
C LYS A 428 -6.61 18.25 -25.88
N ILE A 429 -6.56 17.61 -24.71
CA ILE A 429 -6.47 16.15 -24.57
C ILE A 429 -7.65 15.48 -25.27
N ILE A 430 -8.88 15.93 -24.99
CA ILE A 430 -10.09 15.34 -25.59
C ILE A 430 -10.09 15.54 -27.11
N LEU A 431 -9.79 16.73 -27.60
CA LEU A 431 -9.73 17.01 -29.04
C LEU A 431 -8.65 16.17 -29.74
N GLU A 432 -7.51 15.97 -29.10
CA GLU A 432 -6.45 15.09 -29.62
C GLU A 432 -6.94 13.64 -29.75
N GLN A 433 -7.65 13.12 -28.74
CA GLN A 433 -8.20 11.75 -28.82
C GLN A 433 -9.27 11.61 -29.90
N ILE A 434 -10.18 12.59 -30.04
CA ILE A 434 -11.23 12.54 -31.08
C ILE A 434 -10.63 12.49 -32.49
N ASN A 435 -9.51 13.18 -32.71
CA ASN A 435 -8.81 13.20 -34.01
C ASN A 435 -7.92 11.98 -34.27
N ARG A 436 -7.76 11.06 -33.30
CA ARG A 436 -7.06 9.78 -33.50
C ARG A 436 -8.03 8.70 -34.02
N PRO A 437 -7.52 7.68 -34.75
CA PRO A 437 -8.30 6.50 -35.10
C PRO A 437 -8.84 5.82 -33.85
N GLU A 438 -10.08 5.32 -33.90
CA GLU A 438 -10.80 4.76 -32.75
C GLU A 438 -9.96 3.76 -31.94
N GLN A 439 -9.29 2.82 -32.61
CA GLN A 439 -8.49 1.77 -31.97
C GLN A 439 -7.27 2.29 -31.18
N ARG A 440 -6.84 3.54 -31.44
CA ARG A 440 -5.68 4.19 -30.80
C ARG A 440 -6.07 5.31 -29.84
N ARG A 441 -7.37 5.60 -29.70
CA ARG A 441 -7.87 6.60 -28.75
C ARG A 441 -7.65 6.09 -27.33
N CYS A 442 -7.07 6.92 -26.47
CA CYS A 442 -7.09 6.66 -25.03
C CYS A 442 -8.48 7.03 -24.50
N PRO A 443 -9.21 6.09 -23.87
CA PRO A 443 -10.51 6.40 -23.27
C PRO A 443 -10.28 7.21 -21.98
N TRP A 444 -10.33 8.54 -22.06
CA TRP A 444 -10.05 9.41 -20.90
C TRP A 444 -10.96 9.13 -19.71
N GLY A 445 -12.26 8.94 -19.94
CA GLY A 445 -13.23 8.56 -18.91
C GLY A 445 -12.82 7.28 -18.18
N ALA A 446 -12.67 6.17 -18.91
CA ALA A 446 -12.26 4.89 -18.34
C ALA A 446 -10.89 4.96 -17.64
N ALA A 447 -9.89 5.63 -18.26
CA ALA A 447 -8.56 5.81 -17.66
C ALA A 447 -8.62 6.59 -16.34
N SER A 448 -9.47 7.62 -16.27
CA SER A 448 -9.68 8.39 -15.04
C SER A 448 -10.26 7.55 -13.91
N LEU A 449 -11.24 6.69 -14.21
CA LEU A 449 -11.86 5.81 -13.22
C LEU A 449 -10.91 4.71 -12.78
N GLU A 450 -10.15 4.12 -13.72
CA GLU A 450 -9.12 3.12 -13.41
C GLU A 450 -8.06 3.68 -12.45
N VAL A 451 -7.64 4.94 -12.63
CA VAL A 451 -6.70 5.59 -11.71
C VAL A 451 -7.29 5.77 -10.31
N VAL A 452 -8.60 6.08 -10.20
CA VAL A 452 -9.28 6.15 -8.89
C VAL A 452 -9.27 4.79 -8.22
N GLU A 453 -9.54 3.70 -8.96
CA GLU A 453 -9.48 2.35 -8.41
C GLU A 453 -8.06 1.97 -7.96
N ILE A 454 -7.04 2.25 -8.77
CA ILE A 454 -5.63 1.99 -8.41
C ILE A 454 -5.25 2.72 -7.11
N LEU A 455 -5.64 3.99 -6.96
CA LEU A 455 -5.36 4.76 -5.75
C LEU A 455 -6.20 4.29 -4.55
N ALA A 456 -7.46 3.90 -4.78
CA ALA A 456 -8.33 3.35 -3.74
C ALA A 456 -7.79 2.01 -3.22
N ASP A 457 -7.27 1.15 -4.10
CA ASP A 457 -6.61 -0.11 -3.74
C ASP A 457 -5.33 0.14 -2.94
N HIS A 458 -4.50 1.12 -3.35
CA HIS A 458 -3.24 1.46 -2.65
C HIS A 458 -3.48 1.89 -1.21
N TYR A 459 -4.55 2.66 -0.96
CA TYR A 459 -4.93 3.14 0.38
C TYR A 459 -5.96 2.26 1.09
N ASP A 460 -6.36 1.12 0.51
CA ASP A 460 -7.39 0.22 1.02
C ASP A 460 -8.71 0.94 1.39
N ILE A 461 -9.14 1.87 0.54
CA ILE A 461 -10.32 2.71 0.79
C ILE A 461 -11.61 1.87 0.88
N ALA A 462 -11.65 0.76 0.16
CA ALA A 462 -12.79 -0.16 0.15
C ALA A 462 -13.05 -0.84 1.51
N SER A 463 -12.02 -1.05 2.35
CA SER A 463 -12.21 -1.65 3.67
C SER A 463 -12.77 -0.64 4.68
N GLY A 464 -12.58 0.67 4.44
CA GLY A 464 -13.02 1.74 5.34
C GLY A 464 -12.20 1.86 6.63
N TYR A 465 -11.10 1.13 6.74
CA TYR A 465 -10.17 1.16 7.87
C TYR A 465 -8.73 1.08 7.36
N SER A 466 -7.78 1.71 8.05
CA SER A 466 -6.36 1.59 7.69
C SER A 466 -5.55 1.00 8.84
N THR A 467 -4.69 0.05 8.51
CA THR A 467 -3.71 -0.54 9.44
C THR A 467 -2.37 0.22 9.41
N ALA A 468 -2.28 1.33 8.67
CA ALA A 468 -1.07 2.11 8.55
C ALA A 468 -0.64 2.66 9.92
N THR A 469 0.62 2.40 10.26
CA THR A 469 1.27 2.91 11.48
C THR A 469 2.15 4.13 11.22
N GLN A 470 2.28 4.53 9.96
CA GLN A 470 3.06 5.67 9.49
C GLN A 470 2.14 6.69 8.81
N PHE A 471 2.57 7.96 8.79
CA PHE A 471 1.82 9.01 8.12
C PHE A 471 1.79 8.80 6.60
N GLN A 472 0.61 8.97 6.02
CA GLN A 472 0.36 8.99 4.58
C GLN A 472 -0.01 10.42 4.15
N PRO A 473 0.95 11.36 4.05
CA PRO A 473 0.66 12.78 3.80
C PRO A 473 -0.06 13.00 2.47
N HIS A 474 0.26 12.20 1.44
CA HIS A 474 -0.27 12.37 0.10
C HIS A 474 -1.75 11.95 -0.03
N LEU A 475 -2.24 11.06 0.84
CA LEU A 475 -3.67 10.72 0.98
C LEU A 475 -4.54 11.98 1.18
N LEU A 476 -4.03 12.96 1.95
CA LEU A 476 -4.75 14.21 2.21
C LEU A 476 -4.92 15.09 0.97
N SER A 477 -4.24 14.75 -0.12
CA SER A 477 -4.31 15.39 -1.44
C SER A 477 -4.72 14.38 -2.53
N PHE A 478 -5.65 13.48 -2.23
CA PHE A 478 -6.09 12.41 -3.14
C PHE A 478 -6.40 12.89 -4.57
N SER A 479 -7.17 13.98 -4.74
CA SER A 479 -7.49 14.51 -6.08
C SER A 479 -6.26 15.03 -6.85
N ARG A 480 -5.23 15.51 -6.15
CA ARG A 480 -3.94 15.89 -6.76
C ARG A 480 -3.16 14.64 -7.20
N LEU A 481 -3.15 13.58 -6.39
CA LEU A 481 -2.56 12.30 -6.77
C LEU A 481 -3.26 11.70 -8.00
N HIS A 482 -4.59 11.72 -8.03
CA HIS A 482 -5.37 11.32 -9.21
C HIS A 482 -4.96 12.10 -10.45
N TYR A 483 -4.84 13.43 -10.34
CA TYR A 483 -4.40 14.27 -11.45
C TYR A 483 -3.01 13.86 -11.98
N LEU A 484 -2.04 13.64 -11.09
CA LEU A 484 -0.68 13.23 -11.48
C LEU A 484 -0.67 11.83 -12.12
N ALA A 485 -1.34 10.87 -11.50
CA ALA A 485 -1.42 9.50 -11.99
C ALA A 485 -2.18 9.40 -13.32
N LEU A 486 -3.23 10.19 -13.54
CA LEU A 486 -3.95 10.24 -14.82
C LEU A 486 -3.11 10.91 -15.91
N ARG A 487 -2.36 11.97 -15.61
CA ARG A 487 -1.41 12.54 -16.57
C ARG A 487 -0.31 11.55 -16.95
N PHE A 488 0.18 10.78 -15.97
CA PHE A 488 1.11 9.69 -16.23
C PHE A 488 0.47 8.61 -17.12
N PHE A 489 -0.76 8.18 -16.84
CA PHE A 489 -1.51 7.22 -17.66
C PHE A 489 -1.58 7.67 -19.12
N LEU A 490 -2.05 8.89 -19.38
CA LEU A 490 -2.21 9.44 -20.73
C LEU A 490 -0.86 9.54 -21.48
N ARG A 491 0.20 9.86 -20.75
CA ARG A 491 1.56 9.89 -21.30
C ARG A 491 2.06 8.50 -21.65
N MET A 492 1.93 7.53 -20.75
CA MET A 492 2.32 6.14 -20.99
C MET A 492 1.53 5.51 -22.16
N TRP A 493 0.25 5.83 -22.29
CA TRP A 493 -0.56 5.43 -23.44
C TRP A 493 0.06 5.92 -24.76
N SER A 494 0.44 7.20 -24.80
CA SER A 494 0.99 7.82 -26.02
C SER A 494 2.42 7.37 -26.32
N GLU A 495 3.29 7.27 -25.31
CA GLU A 495 4.68 6.84 -25.46
C GLU A 495 4.81 5.35 -25.85
N SER A 496 3.92 4.49 -25.34
CA SER A 496 3.90 3.07 -25.68
C SER A 496 3.26 2.77 -27.04
N GLY A 497 2.55 3.74 -27.64
CA GLY A 497 1.76 3.53 -28.85
C GLY A 497 0.60 2.55 -28.64
N ALA A 498 0.04 2.52 -27.42
CA ALA A 498 -1.00 1.60 -27.01
C ALA A 498 -2.27 1.70 -27.85
N SER A 499 -2.96 0.57 -27.96
CA SER A 499 -4.30 0.44 -28.50
C SER A 499 -5.31 0.12 -27.39
N ILE A 500 -6.61 0.13 -27.70
CA ILE A 500 -7.67 -0.23 -26.73
C ILE A 500 -7.41 -1.58 -26.04
N SER A 501 -6.89 -2.58 -26.75
CA SER A 501 -6.56 -3.89 -26.15
C SER A 501 -5.39 -3.86 -25.16
N ASP A 502 -4.58 -2.80 -25.15
CA ASP A 502 -3.45 -2.64 -24.24
C ASP A 502 -3.82 -1.92 -22.93
N PHE A 503 -5.10 -1.54 -22.75
CA PHE A 503 -5.55 -0.76 -21.59
C PHE A 503 -5.15 -1.38 -20.26
N GLY A 504 -5.38 -2.68 -20.06
CA GLY A 504 -4.99 -3.39 -18.84
C GLY A 504 -3.47 -3.39 -18.59
N ARG A 505 -2.65 -3.44 -19.66
CA ARG A 505 -1.19 -3.35 -19.55
C ARG A 505 -0.73 -1.96 -19.11
N VAL A 506 -1.35 -0.91 -19.64
CA VAL A 506 -1.07 0.48 -19.23
C VAL A 506 -1.55 0.70 -17.80
N SER A 507 -2.73 0.20 -17.42
CA SER A 507 -3.21 0.21 -16.03
C SER A 507 -2.20 -0.44 -15.06
N ALA A 508 -1.71 -1.63 -15.38
CA ALA A 508 -0.69 -2.29 -14.55
C ALA A 508 0.63 -1.50 -14.44
N LEU A 509 0.99 -0.77 -15.50
CA LEU A 509 2.15 0.13 -15.48
C LEU A 509 1.93 1.32 -14.54
N VAL A 510 0.73 1.91 -14.56
CA VAL A 510 0.34 2.97 -13.63
C VAL A 510 0.30 2.46 -12.20
N ARG A 511 -0.22 1.25 -11.95
CA ARG A 511 -0.22 0.62 -10.62
C ARG A 511 1.19 0.42 -10.06
N SER A 512 2.13 -0.07 -10.88
CA SER A 512 3.54 -0.17 -10.51
C SER A 512 4.14 1.21 -10.21
N GLN A 513 3.84 2.23 -11.03
CA GLN A 513 4.33 3.59 -10.79
C GLN A 513 3.75 4.23 -9.52
N VAL A 514 2.46 4.03 -9.23
CA VAL A 514 1.82 4.50 -7.98
C VAL A 514 2.52 3.88 -6.77
N LYS A 515 2.77 2.56 -6.81
CA LYS A 515 3.47 1.85 -5.73
C LYS A 515 4.88 2.36 -5.50
N GLU A 516 5.62 2.70 -6.55
CA GLU A 516 6.98 3.23 -6.46
C GLU A 516 6.99 4.70 -6.00
N ALA A 517 6.17 5.55 -6.62
CA ALA A 517 6.10 6.97 -6.31
C ALA A 517 5.63 7.21 -4.87
N LEU A 518 4.67 6.41 -4.40
CA LEU A 518 4.12 6.45 -3.04
C LEU A 518 4.82 5.45 -2.10
N ARG A 519 6.04 5.03 -2.41
CA ARG A 519 6.84 4.24 -1.48
C ARG A 519 7.36 5.14 -0.36
N ASP A 520 7.22 4.68 0.88
CA ASP A 520 7.72 5.39 2.07
C ASP A 520 7.23 6.85 2.13
N GLU A 521 5.91 7.06 1.96
CA GLU A 521 5.31 8.39 1.81
C GLU A 521 5.65 9.39 2.92
N ALA A 522 6.00 8.90 4.11
CA ALA A 522 6.35 9.74 5.26
C ALA A 522 7.69 10.48 5.07
N SER A 523 8.61 9.96 4.26
CA SER A 523 9.93 10.57 4.02
C SER A 523 10.01 11.40 2.75
N ARG A 524 9.03 11.25 1.85
CA ARG A 524 9.04 11.85 0.51
C ARG A 524 8.23 13.15 0.47
N SER A 525 8.76 14.13 -0.25
CA SER A 525 8.04 15.38 -0.49
C SER A 525 7.08 15.26 -1.67
N MET A 526 6.01 16.05 -1.67
CA MET A 526 5.08 16.14 -2.80
C MET A 526 5.78 16.47 -4.13
N LEU A 527 6.86 17.25 -4.11
CA LEU A 527 7.60 17.62 -5.31
C LEU A 527 8.35 16.43 -5.93
N GLU A 528 8.87 15.53 -5.10
CA GLU A 528 9.50 14.29 -5.56
C GLU A 528 8.46 13.35 -6.17
N VAL A 529 7.29 13.21 -5.53
CA VAL A 529 6.17 12.43 -6.07
C VAL A 529 5.71 12.99 -7.42
N GLU A 530 5.65 14.32 -7.54
CA GLU A 530 5.32 14.99 -8.81
C GLU A 530 6.34 14.71 -9.91
N SER A 531 7.64 14.81 -9.61
CA SER A 531 8.72 14.46 -10.55
C SER A 531 8.61 12.99 -10.98
N ASP A 532 8.36 12.07 -10.05
CA ASP A 532 8.20 10.65 -10.36
C ASP A 532 7.07 10.40 -11.39
N PHE A 533 5.92 11.06 -11.28
CA PHE A 533 4.84 10.89 -12.28
C PHE A 533 5.11 11.64 -13.59
N LEU A 534 5.69 12.85 -13.54
CA LEU A 534 5.81 13.69 -14.72
C LEU A 534 7.05 13.39 -15.57
N GLU A 535 8.15 12.96 -14.95
CA GLU A 535 9.47 12.88 -15.58
C GLU A 535 9.95 11.44 -15.84
N SER A 536 9.34 10.42 -15.22
CA SER A 536 9.74 9.02 -15.42
C SER A 536 9.64 8.58 -16.89
N ALA A 537 10.72 8.11 -17.50
CA ALA A 537 10.67 7.62 -18.88
C ALA A 537 9.96 6.26 -18.98
N TYR A 538 9.16 6.04 -20.05
CA TYR A 538 8.44 4.78 -20.25
C TYR A 538 9.35 3.54 -20.13
N ARG A 539 10.57 3.59 -20.68
CA ARG A 539 11.54 2.49 -20.62
C ARG A 539 11.90 2.11 -19.19
N ASP A 540 12.18 3.10 -18.34
CA ASP A 540 12.62 2.85 -16.96
C ASP A 540 11.50 2.25 -16.12
N VAL A 541 10.27 2.76 -16.29
CA VAL A 541 9.07 2.22 -15.63
C VAL A 541 8.81 0.79 -16.10
N ARG A 542 8.94 0.54 -17.40
CA ARG A 542 8.73 -0.79 -17.99
C ARG A 542 9.78 -1.80 -17.51
N ASP A 543 11.05 -1.41 -17.49
CA ASP A 543 12.14 -2.24 -17.00
C ASP A 543 12.00 -2.53 -15.49
N ARG A 544 11.45 -1.59 -14.71
CA ARG A 544 11.10 -1.81 -13.30
C ARG A 544 9.96 -2.82 -13.15
N GLN A 545 8.86 -2.64 -13.87
CA GLN A 545 7.73 -3.56 -13.84
C GLN A 545 8.16 -4.99 -14.21
N MET A 546 9.04 -5.14 -15.21
CA MET A 546 9.60 -6.45 -15.54
C MET A 546 10.45 -7.03 -14.39
N ARG A 547 11.26 -6.22 -13.70
CA ARG A 547 12.01 -6.66 -12.51
C ARG A 547 11.10 -7.04 -11.34
N GLU A 548 10.01 -6.31 -11.10
CA GLU A 548 9.03 -6.65 -10.06
C GLU A 548 8.40 -8.03 -10.31
N LEU A 549 8.13 -8.36 -11.58
CA LEU A 549 7.66 -9.70 -11.98
C LEU A 549 8.72 -10.79 -11.81
N GLU A 550 10.00 -10.45 -11.96
CA GLU A 550 11.12 -11.39 -11.76
C GLU A 550 11.40 -11.66 -10.28
N VAL A 551 11.31 -10.64 -9.43
CA VAL A 551 11.63 -10.68 -7.99
C VAL A 551 10.47 -11.25 -7.16
N GLY A 552 9.26 -11.33 -7.71
CA GLY A 552 8.18 -12.14 -7.16
C GLY A 552 8.52 -13.62 -7.20
N ASP A 553 9.36 -14.06 -6.26
CA ASP A 553 9.94 -15.41 -6.09
C ASP A 553 8.90 -16.56 -6.06
N ASP A 554 7.61 -16.20 -5.98
CA ASP A 554 6.46 -17.10 -6.06
C ASP A 554 6.08 -17.51 -7.49
N PHE A 555 6.48 -16.78 -8.53
CA PHE A 555 6.03 -17.07 -9.90
C PHE A 555 6.89 -18.15 -10.58
N SER A 556 8.22 -18.11 -10.43
CA SER A 556 9.11 -19.12 -11.03
C SER A 556 8.87 -20.55 -10.50
N ASN A 557 8.38 -20.66 -9.26
CA ASN A 557 8.10 -21.94 -8.61
C ASN A 557 6.70 -22.52 -8.93
N LYS A 558 5.78 -21.74 -9.50
CA LYS A 558 4.43 -22.21 -9.86
C LYS A 558 4.47 -23.18 -11.03
N THR A 559 3.80 -24.33 -10.89
CA THR A 559 3.73 -25.38 -11.92
C THR A 559 3.20 -24.87 -13.26
N SER A 560 2.19 -23.98 -13.24
CA SER A 560 1.61 -23.36 -14.44
C SER A 560 2.65 -22.55 -15.22
N ILE A 561 3.55 -21.85 -14.53
CA ILE A 561 4.62 -21.04 -15.15
C ILE A 561 5.75 -21.92 -15.65
N ARG A 562 6.11 -22.99 -14.92
CA ARG A 562 7.06 -23.99 -15.43
C ARG A 562 6.55 -24.66 -16.70
N ASN A 563 5.25 -24.98 -16.76
CA ASN A 563 4.60 -25.53 -17.94
C ASN A 563 4.60 -24.52 -19.10
N LEU A 564 4.28 -23.25 -18.82
CA LEU A 564 4.35 -22.17 -19.81
C LEU A 564 5.78 -22.01 -20.34
N ARG A 565 6.79 -21.95 -19.46
CA ARG A 565 8.21 -21.87 -19.84
C ARG A 565 8.62 -23.06 -20.70
N GLY A 566 8.16 -24.26 -20.38
CA GLY A 566 8.38 -25.46 -21.21
C GLY A 566 7.76 -25.35 -22.62
N ARG A 567 6.55 -24.77 -22.74
CA ARG A 567 5.94 -24.50 -24.06
C ARG A 567 6.69 -23.41 -24.82
N MET A 568 6.99 -22.28 -24.17
CA MET A 568 7.73 -21.17 -24.78
C MET A 568 9.14 -21.59 -25.20
N TYR A 569 9.79 -22.48 -24.45
CA TYR A 569 11.08 -23.07 -24.84
C TYR A 569 10.97 -23.89 -26.11
N ARG A 570 9.93 -24.71 -26.24
CA ARG A 570 9.70 -25.51 -27.46
C ARG A 570 9.44 -24.62 -28.68
N GLU A 571 8.63 -23.57 -28.52
CA GLU A 571 8.37 -22.59 -29.58
C GLU A 571 9.64 -21.82 -29.97
N SER A 572 10.42 -21.38 -28.98
CA SER A 572 11.71 -20.70 -29.19
C SER A 572 12.72 -21.62 -29.87
N TYR A 573 12.78 -22.89 -29.47
CA TYR A 573 13.63 -23.90 -30.10
C TYR A 573 13.24 -24.13 -31.57
N GLU A 574 11.95 -24.30 -31.88
CA GLU A 574 11.50 -24.50 -33.28
C GLU A 574 11.73 -23.25 -34.14
N PHE A 575 11.53 -22.06 -33.57
CA PHE A 575 11.84 -20.80 -34.25
C PHE A 575 13.33 -20.70 -34.60
N VAL A 576 14.21 -20.94 -33.62
CA VAL A 576 15.67 -20.93 -33.82
C VAL A 576 16.06 -22.03 -34.80
N ARG A 577 15.50 -23.23 -34.68
CA ARG A 577 15.71 -24.34 -35.63
C ARG A 577 15.36 -23.95 -37.05
N GLN A 578 14.21 -23.32 -37.28
CA GLN A 578 13.82 -22.88 -38.62
C GLN A 578 14.77 -21.79 -39.15
N GLN A 579 15.21 -20.86 -38.30
CA GLN A 579 16.19 -19.84 -38.66
C GLN A 579 17.56 -20.47 -39.00
N ARG A 580 18.03 -21.45 -38.23
CA ARG A 580 19.29 -22.15 -38.48
C ARG A 580 19.25 -22.96 -39.78
N ILE A 581 18.13 -23.65 -40.05
CA ILE A 581 17.91 -24.34 -41.31
C ILE A 581 17.88 -23.34 -42.48
N GLN A 582 17.32 -22.15 -42.28
CA GLN A 582 17.33 -21.09 -43.29
C GLN A 582 18.77 -20.63 -43.63
N CYS A 583 19.64 -20.47 -42.63
CA CYS A 583 21.07 -20.19 -42.85
C CYS A 583 21.75 -21.28 -43.71
N LEU A 584 21.41 -22.56 -43.48
CA LEU A 584 21.93 -23.66 -44.30
C LEU A 584 21.42 -23.60 -45.75
N LEU A 585 20.16 -23.21 -45.97
CA LEU A 585 19.55 -23.05 -47.30
C LEU A 585 20.14 -21.86 -48.08
N GLU A 586 20.51 -20.78 -47.40
CA GLU A 586 21.21 -19.64 -48.00
C GLU A 586 22.62 -20.03 -48.46
N GLY A 587 23.28 -20.87 -47.66
CA GLY A 587 24.61 -21.39 -47.92
C GLY A 587 25.73 -20.44 -47.51
N ALA A 588 26.93 -20.97 -47.28
CA ALA A 588 28.04 -20.18 -46.77
C ALA A 588 29.41 -20.70 -47.25
N TRP A 589 30.39 -19.80 -47.23
CA TRP A 589 31.78 -20.10 -47.58
C TRP A 589 32.58 -20.57 -46.37
N PHE A 590 33.32 -21.66 -46.53
CA PHE A 590 34.21 -22.25 -45.53
C PHE A 590 35.65 -22.27 -46.05
N ARG A 591 36.63 -22.29 -45.14
CA ARG A 591 38.03 -22.55 -45.51
C ARG A 591 38.23 -24.05 -45.72
N ASN A 592 38.96 -24.41 -46.76
CA ASN A 592 39.26 -25.80 -47.10
C ASN A 592 40.43 -26.32 -46.26
N PRO A 593 40.26 -27.36 -45.42
CA PRO A 593 41.37 -27.93 -44.65
C PRO A 593 42.48 -28.52 -45.55
N ALA A 594 42.16 -28.99 -46.76
CA ALA A 594 43.12 -29.60 -47.69
C ALA A 594 44.12 -28.60 -48.31
N SER A 595 43.87 -27.27 -48.27
CA SER A 595 44.79 -26.28 -48.84
C SER A 595 45.98 -25.92 -47.96
N ASN A 596 45.97 -26.33 -46.68
CA ASN A 596 47.02 -25.98 -45.70
C ASN A 596 48.18 -26.99 -45.64
N ALA A 597 48.09 -28.15 -46.32
CA ALA A 597 49.10 -29.20 -46.25
C ALA A 597 50.41 -28.90 -47.04
N THR A 598 50.48 -27.83 -47.84
CA THR A 598 51.65 -27.56 -48.71
C THR A 598 52.66 -26.55 -48.15
N PHE A 599 52.47 -26.00 -46.95
CA PHE A 599 53.35 -24.94 -46.42
C PHE A 599 54.35 -25.36 -45.33
N SER A 600 54.43 -26.65 -45.00
CA SER A 600 55.37 -27.14 -43.97
C SER A 600 56.30 -28.23 -44.51
N MET A 601 57.24 -27.85 -45.38
CA MET A 601 58.51 -28.56 -45.65
C MET A 601 59.33 -27.68 -46.61
N VAL A 602 60.23 -26.83 -46.11
CA VAL A 602 61.64 -26.66 -46.56
C VAL A 602 62.31 -25.71 -45.56
N GLY A 603 62.86 -26.29 -44.50
CA GLY A 603 64.04 -25.75 -43.82
C GLY A 603 65.19 -26.71 -44.09
N GLY A 604 66.25 -26.25 -44.77
CA GLY A 604 67.54 -26.93 -44.74
C GLY A 604 68.28 -27.08 -46.08
N ALA A 605 69.39 -26.36 -46.15
CA ALA A 605 70.70 -26.80 -46.64
C ALA A 605 70.99 -26.99 -48.15
N THR A 606 72.20 -26.55 -48.44
CA THR A 606 72.97 -26.51 -49.69
C THR A 606 73.25 -27.88 -50.32
N ARG A 607 73.23 -27.97 -51.66
CA ARG A 607 74.38 -28.35 -52.53
C ARG A 607 73.97 -28.66 -53.97
N ASN A 608 74.85 -28.20 -54.87
CA ASN A 608 74.94 -28.49 -56.30
C ASN A 608 74.78 -29.97 -56.67
N VAL A 609 74.21 -30.24 -57.87
CA VAL A 609 74.90 -30.89 -59.01
C VAL A 609 74.02 -30.81 -60.27
N LYS A 610 74.64 -30.44 -61.40
CA LYS A 610 74.08 -30.47 -62.77
C LYS A 610 73.96 -31.92 -63.27
N GLY A 611 72.86 -32.24 -63.97
CA GLY A 611 72.78 -33.49 -64.75
C GLY A 611 71.41 -33.73 -65.42
N SER A 612 71.25 -33.18 -66.63
CA SER A 612 70.53 -33.70 -67.82
C SER A 612 69.25 -34.55 -67.74
N LEU A 613 68.29 -34.13 -68.58
CA LEU A 613 67.29 -34.88 -69.38
C LEU A 613 65.86 -35.09 -68.84
N THR A 614 64.95 -34.30 -69.44
CA THR A 614 63.65 -34.67 -70.06
C THR A 614 62.54 -35.30 -69.22
N MET A 615 61.48 -34.51 -68.92
CA MET A 615 60.10 -34.65 -69.44
C MET A 615 59.07 -34.02 -68.47
N GLY A 616 58.14 -33.22 -69.01
CA GLY A 616 56.81 -32.96 -68.41
C GLY A 616 56.67 -31.72 -67.51
N ALA A 617 56.57 -30.52 -68.10
CA ALA A 617 56.11 -29.32 -67.42
C ALA A 617 54.63 -29.03 -67.76
N ASN A 618 53.72 -29.25 -66.81
CA ASN A 618 52.67 -28.32 -66.37
C ASN A 618 51.57 -29.04 -65.58
N GLY A 619 51.70 -29.00 -64.26
CA GLY A 619 50.66 -29.35 -63.31
C GLY A 619 50.82 -28.48 -62.06
N ILE A 620 50.60 -27.17 -62.21
CA ILE A 620 50.44 -26.28 -61.05
C ILE A 620 49.09 -26.65 -60.42
N ALA A 621 49.13 -27.36 -59.29
CA ALA A 621 47.95 -27.60 -58.48
C ALA A 621 47.35 -26.25 -58.05
N SER A 622 46.22 -25.87 -58.64
CA SER A 622 45.42 -24.73 -58.21
C SER A 622 44.91 -25.03 -56.79
N SER A 623 45.56 -24.45 -55.78
CA SER A 623 45.04 -24.47 -54.41
C SER A 623 43.71 -23.72 -54.40
N ARG A 624 42.61 -24.42 -54.10
CA ARG A 624 41.27 -23.85 -53.91
C ARG A 624 41.00 -23.79 -52.40
N PRO A 625 41.32 -22.66 -51.74
CA PRO A 625 41.28 -22.57 -50.28
C PRO A 625 39.86 -22.34 -49.74
N TYR A 626 38.86 -22.15 -50.59
CA TYR A 626 37.48 -21.91 -50.17
C TYR A 626 36.50 -22.91 -50.77
N ARG A 627 35.55 -23.34 -49.95
CA ARG A 627 34.46 -24.24 -50.35
C ARG A 627 33.13 -23.65 -49.92
N PHE A 628 32.20 -23.52 -50.85
CA PHE A 628 30.85 -23.07 -50.57
C PHE A 628 29.95 -24.28 -50.35
N TYR A 629 29.11 -24.24 -49.32
CA TYR A 629 28.11 -25.27 -49.05
C TYR A 629 26.72 -24.66 -49.03
N ARG A 630 25.71 -25.40 -49.51
CA ARG A 630 24.29 -25.02 -49.47
C ARG A 630 23.39 -26.23 -49.32
N LEU A 631 22.44 -26.16 -48.40
CA LEU A 631 21.43 -27.19 -48.21
C LEU A 631 20.39 -27.14 -49.34
N SER A 632 19.99 -28.31 -49.81
CA SER A 632 18.88 -28.42 -50.77
C SER A 632 17.52 -28.14 -50.11
N PRO A 633 16.52 -27.61 -50.84
CA PRO A 633 15.20 -27.30 -50.28
C PRO A 633 14.48 -28.52 -49.66
N ASN A 634 14.79 -29.73 -50.13
CA ASN A 634 14.24 -30.98 -49.57
C ASN A 634 14.95 -31.45 -48.28
N LYS A 635 15.99 -30.70 -47.83
CA LYS A 635 16.78 -30.94 -46.62
C LYS A 635 17.56 -32.28 -46.61
N LYS A 636 17.74 -32.93 -47.76
CA LYS A 636 18.39 -34.25 -47.87
C LYS A 636 19.84 -34.19 -48.34
N TYR A 637 20.19 -33.19 -49.14
CA TYR A 637 21.50 -33.08 -49.74
C TYR A 637 22.17 -31.75 -49.41
N LEU A 638 23.47 -31.79 -49.12
CA LEU A 638 24.32 -30.62 -49.02
C LEU A 638 25.16 -30.49 -50.29
N TYR A 639 24.87 -29.47 -51.09
CA TYR A 639 25.57 -29.18 -52.34
C TYR A 639 26.78 -28.30 -52.07
N PHE A 640 27.86 -28.48 -52.84
CA PHE A 640 29.06 -27.67 -52.68
C PHE A 640 29.82 -27.43 -53.98
N CYS A 641 30.65 -26.39 -53.95
CA CYS A 641 31.66 -26.11 -54.98
C CYS A 641 32.94 -25.57 -54.33
N GLU A 642 34.07 -25.75 -55.02
CA GLU A 642 35.36 -25.23 -54.57
C GLU A 642 35.82 -24.07 -55.46
N ALA A 643 36.37 -23.02 -54.85
CA ALA A 643 36.82 -21.83 -55.56
C ALA A 643 38.14 -21.31 -55.01
N SER A 644 38.91 -20.63 -55.87
CA SER A 644 40.15 -19.95 -55.49
C SER A 644 39.88 -18.68 -54.66
N GLU A 645 38.77 -17.99 -54.94
CA GLU A 645 38.30 -16.80 -54.23
C GLU A 645 36.80 -16.92 -53.95
N LYS A 646 36.30 -16.14 -52.97
CA LYS A 646 34.87 -16.11 -52.64
C LYS A 646 34.11 -15.34 -53.72
N VAL A 647 33.33 -16.03 -54.52
CA VAL A 647 32.51 -15.45 -55.59
C VAL A 647 31.03 -15.45 -55.16
N PRO A 648 30.21 -14.46 -55.53
CA PRO A 648 28.77 -14.56 -55.32
C PRO A 648 28.17 -15.73 -56.12
N ILE A 649 27.55 -16.68 -55.43
CA ILE A 649 26.84 -17.82 -56.04
C ILE A 649 25.37 -17.42 -56.26
N ARG A 650 24.83 -17.67 -57.46
CA ARG A 650 23.43 -17.35 -57.78
C ARG A 650 22.47 -18.13 -56.88
N SER A 651 21.25 -17.60 -56.71
CA SER A 651 20.18 -18.30 -55.99
C SER A 651 19.81 -19.57 -56.77
N GLY A 652 20.00 -20.74 -56.17
CA GLY A 652 19.74 -22.04 -56.81
C GLY A 652 20.79 -23.10 -56.48
N LEU A 653 20.69 -24.26 -57.12
CA LEU A 653 21.64 -25.38 -56.96
C LEU A 653 22.45 -25.66 -58.24
N ASP A 654 22.14 -25.00 -59.35
CA ASP A 654 22.71 -25.29 -60.68
C ASP A 654 24.23 -25.02 -60.78
N ASP A 655 24.73 -24.07 -59.98
CA ASP A 655 26.15 -23.69 -59.91
C ASP A 655 26.96 -24.62 -58.97
N LEU A 656 26.33 -25.61 -58.33
CA LEU A 656 26.95 -26.50 -57.33
C LEU A 656 27.04 -27.94 -57.88
N PRO A 657 28.21 -28.37 -58.38
CA PRO A 657 28.36 -29.64 -59.10
C PRO A 657 28.37 -30.86 -58.19
N GLU A 658 28.77 -30.72 -56.93
CA GLU A 658 28.97 -31.83 -56.01
C GLU A 658 27.94 -31.83 -54.88
N ARG A 659 27.63 -33.02 -54.35
CA ARG A 659 26.60 -33.20 -53.31
C ARG A 659 26.98 -34.26 -52.29
N ILE A 660 26.59 -34.02 -51.05
CA ILE A 660 26.70 -34.94 -49.92
C ILE A 660 25.28 -35.34 -49.51
N ASP A 661 25.02 -36.65 -49.41
CA ASP A 661 23.75 -37.16 -48.90
C ASP A 661 23.77 -37.13 -47.36
N LEU A 662 22.91 -36.30 -46.76
CA LEU A 662 22.84 -36.10 -45.32
C LEU A 662 22.26 -37.32 -44.59
N SER A 663 21.58 -38.24 -45.28
CA SER A 663 21.14 -39.50 -44.66
C SER A 663 22.30 -40.41 -44.24
N LEU A 664 23.50 -40.17 -44.79
CA LEU A 664 24.73 -40.88 -44.45
C LEU A 664 25.45 -40.29 -43.23
N VAL A 665 25.12 -39.05 -42.85
CA VAL A 665 25.68 -38.37 -41.68
C VAL A 665 25.06 -38.99 -40.43
N ARG A 666 25.89 -39.44 -39.50
CA ARG A 666 25.46 -40.04 -38.22
C ARG A 666 25.79 -39.17 -37.03
N ASP A 667 26.92 -38.48 -37.08
CA ASP A 667 27.37 -37.61 -36.00
C ASP A 667 28.12 -36.38 -36.55
N ILE A 668 28.20 -35.33 -35.73
CA ILE A 668 28.92 -34.09 -36.02
C ILE A 668 30.01 -33.94 -34.96
N LEU A 669 31.26 -34.13 -35.37
CA LEU A 669 32.41 -33.99 -34.46
C LEU A 669 32.88 -32.53 -34.44
N ILE A 670 32.85 -31.92 -33.26
CA ILE A 670 33.44 -30.60 -33.02
C ILE A 670 34.88 -30.78 -32.54
N HIS A 671 35.84 -30.17 -33.25
CA HIS A 671 37.26 -30.32 -32.92
C HIS A 671 37.66 -29.42 -31.74
N SER A 672 38.30 -29.99 -30.73
CA SER A 672 38.89 -29.22 -29.63
C SER A 672 40.18 -28.49 -30.09
N PRO A 673 40.57 -27.37 -29.45
CA PRO A 673 41.83 -26.71 -29.78
C PRO A 673 43.00 -27.67 -29.55
N GLY A 674 43.71 -28.02 -30.63
CA GLY A 674 44.90 -28.89 -30.61
C GLY A 674 44.80 -30.23 -31.38
N GLN A 675 43.62 -30.62 -31.89
CA GLN A 675 43.52 -31.75 -32.83
C GLN A 675 43.77 -31.26 -34.26
N ASN A 676 44.95 -31.58 -34.82
CA ASN A 676 45.22 -31.39 -36.24
C ASN A 676 44.37 -32.37 -37.06
N VAL A 677 43.58 -31.84 -37.99
CA VAL A 677 42.85 -32.62 -39.00
C VAL A 677 43.86 -33.09 -40.05
N ASN A 678 44.59 -34.17 -39.75
CA ASN A 678 45.46 -34.84 -40.73
C ASN A 678 44.70 -35.98 -41.39
N ALA A 679 44.43 -35.84 -42.68
CA ALA A 679 43.94 -36.89 -43.54
C ALA A 679 45.08 -37.85 -43.89
N ASP A 680 45.31 -38.86 -43.05
CA ASP A 680 45.99 -40.08 -43.47
C ASP A 680 45.47 -41.26 -42.64
N GLY A 681 44.76 -42.16 -43.30
CA GLY A 681 44.27 -43.39 -42.69
C GLY A 681 45.41 -44.39 -42.52
N ASN A 682 45.94 -44.55 -41.30
CA ASN A 682 46.51 -45.83 -40.86
C ASN A 682 46.71 -45.92 -39.33
N ASN A 683 46.06 -46.93 -38.73
CA ASN A 683 46.39 -47.70 -37.51
C ASN A 683 46.78 -47.03 -36.17
N GLY A 684 46.07 -47.45 -35.11
CA GLY A 684 46.71 -47.94 -33.88
C GLY A 684 46.18 -47.41 -32.54
N LEU A 685 45.53 -48.30 -31.77
CA LEU A 685 45.21 -48.14 -30.35
C LEU A 685 46.44 -47.77 -29.48
N HIS A 686 46.32 -46.74 -28.63
CA HIS A 686 46.73 -46.85 -27.21
C HIS A 686 46.14 -45.77 -26.28
N ASN A 687 45.29 -46.24 -25.37
CA ASN A 687 45.11 -45.95 -23.94
C ASN A 687 45.69 -44.66 -23.30
N GLY A 688 44.80 -43.91 -22.65
CA GLY A 688 44.90 -43.58 -21.21
C GLY A 688 45.81 -42.44 -20.72
N GLY A 689 45.18 -41.32 -20.34
CA GLY A 689 45.41 -40.68 -19.04
C GLY A 689 46.55 -39.64 -18.88
N ALA A 690 46.24 -38.69 -17.99
CA ALA A 690 47.11 -37.82 -17.20
C ALA A 690 47.43 -36.40 -17.74
N LEU A 691 47.04 -35.44 -16.89
CA LEU A 691 47.45 -34.05 -16.86
C LEU A 691 48.98 -33.91 -16.95
N ALA A 692 49.44 -32.97 -17.78
CA ALA A 692 50.73 -32.32 -17.60
C ALA A 692 50.57 -30.82 -17.85
N THR A 693 50.48 -30.08 -16.74
CA THR A 693 50.71 -28.64 -16.65
C THR A 693 52.13 -28.32 -17.12
N ASN A 694 52.28 -27.40 -18.07
CA ASN A 694 53.49 -26.58 -18.15
C ASN A 694 53.19 -25.21 -18.76
N ASN A 695 53.41 -24.19 -17.93
CA ASN A 695 53.45 -22.79 -18.29
C ASN A 695 54.54 -22.54 -19.34
N GLY A 696 54.16 -21.99 -20.47
CA GLY A 696 55.05 -21.39 -21.46
C GLY A 696 54.35 -20.19 -22.10
N MET A 697 54.85 -19.01 -21.81
CA MET A 697 54.36 -17.70 -22.25
C MET A 697 54.21 -17.64 -23.77
N ILE A 698 52.98 -17.48 -24.28
CA ILE A 698 52.69 -17.32 -25.72
C ILE A 698 51.99 -15.97 -25.94
N ASN A 699 52.51 -15.23 -26.91
CA ASN A 699 52.09 -13.88 -27.31
C ASN A 699 50.59 -13.81 -27.66
N ALA A 700 49.95 -12.75 -27.18
CA ALA A 700 48.51 -12.51 -27.19
C ALA A 700 47.91 -12.07 -28.54
N ASN A 701 48.28 -12.69 -29.67
CA ASN A 701 47.76 -12.27 -30.99
C ASN A 701 47.18 -13.37 -31.91
N GLU A 702 47.02 -14.62 -31.45
CA GLU A 702 46.22 -15.62 -32.16
C GLU A 702 45.47 -16.53 -31.18
N ALA A 703 44.44 -16.01 -30.51
CA ALA A 703 43.40 -16.84 -29.93
C ALA A 703 42.47 -17.33 -31.05
N ASN A 704 42.98 -18.17 -31.96
CA ASN A 704 42.14 -18.89 -32.90
C ASN A 704 41.33 -19.93 -32.10
N SER A 705 40.12 -19.57 -31.69
CA SER A 705 39.08 -20.56 -31.40
C SER A 705 39.01 -21.51 -32.59
N ASN A 706 39.23 -22.80 -32.39
CA ASN A 706 39.25 -23.76 -33.49
C ASN A 706 37.82 -23.90 -34.02
N LEU A 707 37.46 -23.16 -35.07
CA LEU A 707 36.12 -23.13 -35.67
C LEU A 707 35.90 -24.30 -36.64
N ALA A 708 36.47 -25.46 -36.31
CA ALA A 708 36.47 -26.62 -37.18
C ALA A 708 35.48 -27.69 -36.69
N PHE A 709 34.74 -28.28 -37.61
CA PHE A 709 33.87 -29.43 -37.33
C PHE A 709 33.81 -30.36 -38.54
N SER A 710 33.46 -31.63 -38.32
CA SER A 710 33.39 -32.66 -39.36
C SER A 710 32.08 -33.42 -39.31
N LEU A 711 31.55 -33.76 -40.50
CA LEU A 711 30.39 -34.64 -40.63
C LEU A 711 30.85 -36.09 -40.78
N LEU A 712 30.45 -36.95 -39.85
CA LEU A 712 30.92 -38.33 -39.80
C LEU A 712 29.88 -39.32 -40.32
N ARG A 713 30.36 -40.35 -41.03
CA ARG A 713 29.63 -41.56 -41.38
C ARG A 713 30.19 -42.74 -40.59
N ALA A 714 29.34 -43.60 -40.05
CA ALA A 714 29.79 -44.79 -39.35
C ALA A 714 30.49 -45.81 -40.29
N PRO A 715 31.60 -46.44 -39.87
CA PRO A 715 32.39 -46.16 -38.67
C PRO A 715 33.45 -45.05 -38.94
N ASP A 716 33.23 -43.88 -38.35
CA ASP A 716 34.15 -42.72 -38.23
C ASP A 716 34.84 -42.19 -39.50
N VAL A 717 34.21 -42.33 -40.66
CA VAL A 717 34.70 -41.72 -41.91
C VAL A 717 34.19 -40.29 -42.04
N SER A 718 35.09 -39.30 -42.16
CA SER A 718 34.69 -37.92 -42.45
C SER A 718 34.13 -37.80 -43.87
N LEU A 719 32.89 -37.33 -43.98
CA LEU A 719 32.21 -37.01 -45.23
C LEU A 719 32.54 -35.59 -45.71
N ALA A 720 32.74 -34.67 -44.77
CA ALA A 720 33.17 -33.32 -45.04
C ALA A 720 33.74 -32.67 -43.77
N ASP A 721 34.83 -31.96 -43.95
CA ASP A 721 35.48 -31.14 -42.93
C ASP A 721 35.22 -29.66 -43.22
N PHE A 722 34.87 -28.92 -42.17
CA PHE A 722 34.48 -27.53 -42.24
C PHE A 722 35.41 -26.72 -41.34
N ILE A 723 35.87 -25.58 -41.85
CA ILE A 723 36.51 -24.54 -41.04
C ILE A 723 35.72 -23.25 -41.26
N ALA A 724 34.93 -22.87 -40.26
CA ALA A 724 34.12 -21.66 -40.33
C ALA A 724 35.00 -20.40 -40.23
N LEU A 725 34.49 -19.29 -40.76
CA LEU A 725 35.19 -18.01 -40.84
C LEU A 725 35.05 -17.17 -39.56
N ASN A 726 34.01 -17.42 -38.77
CA ASN A 726 33.71 -16.76 -37.50
C ASN A 726 32.82 -17.63 -36.60
N SER A 727 32.67 -17.24 -35.33
CA SER A 727 31.88 -17.96 -34.32
C SER A 727 30.40 -18.10 -34.71
N SER A 728 29.78 -17.03 -35.23
CA SER A 728 28.35 -17.04 -35.63
C SER A 728 28.08 -18.12 -36.69
N GLN A 729 28.90 -18.17 -37.75
CA GLN A 729 28.78 -19.18 -38.80
C GLN A 729 28.99 -20.58 -38.24
N PHE A 730 29.94 -20.75 -37.32
CA PHE A 730 30.18 -22.04 -36.68
C PHE A 730 28.95 -22.51 -35.91
N SER A 731 28.36 -21.65 -35.07
CA SER A 731 27.13 -21.93 -34.31
C SER A 731 25.93 -22.16 -35.21
N GLU A 732 25.77 -21.36 -36.27
CA GLU A 732 24.69 -21.49 -37.24
C GLU A 732 24.70 -22.85 -37.94
N TRP A 733 25.88 -23.30 -38.37
CA TRP A 733 26.02 -24.50 -39.18
C TRP A 733 26.08 -25.78 -38.35
N THR A 734 26.80 -25.79 -37.23
CA THR A 734 26.89 -26.97 -36.37
C THR A 734 25.54 -27.31 -35.74
N ASP A 735 24.85 -26.32 -35.18
CA ASP A 735 23.52 -26.51 -34.60
C ASP A 735 22.46 -26.72 -35.70
N GLY A 736 22.54 -25.98 -36.81
CA GLY A 736 21.62 -26.16 -37.93
C GLY A 736 21.63 -27.57 -38.48
N LEU A 737 22.82 -28.15 -38.67
CA LEU A 737 22.98 -29.53 -39.18
C LEU A 737 22.51 -30.56 -38.15
N SER A 738 22.78 -30.34 -36.86
CA SER A 738 22.24 -31.18 -35.77
C SER A 738 20.71 -31.17 -35.75
N MET A 739 20.12 -29.97 -35.87
CA MET A 739 18.67 -29.74 -35.85
C MET A 739 17.92 -30.28 -37.08
N LEU A 740 18.61 -30.71 -38.14
CA LEU A 740 17.96 -31.41 -39.27
C LEU A 740 17.44 -32.80 -38.91
N SER A 741 17.94 -33.40 -37.82
CA SER A 741 17.46 -34.69 -37.33
C SER A 741 15.98 -34.64 -36.94
N THR A 742 15.25 -35.74 -37.21
CA THR A 742 13.81 -35.86 -36.97
C THR A 742 13.45 -35.99 -35.49
N GLU A 743 14.43 -36.32 -34.64
CA GLU A 743 14.24 -36.53 -33.19
C GLU A 743 14.46 -35.26 -32.35
N GLY A 744 14.69 -34.11 -32.99
CA GLY A 744 15.04 -32.86 -32.31
C GLY A 744 16.53 -32.84 -31.98
N GLY A 745 17.32 -32.18 -32.84
CA GLY A 745 18.78 -32.12 -32.71
C GLY A 745 19.24 -31.43 -31.41
N LEU A 746 20.34 -31.94 -30.86
CA LEU A 746 21.01 -31.33 -29.71
C LEU A 746 21.55 -29.95 -30.09
N VAL A 747 21.43 -28.99 -29.17
CA VAL A 747 22.10 -27.69 -29.27
C VAL A 747 23.52 -27.87 -28.77
N ASN A 748 24.50 -27.74 -29.66
CA ASN A 748 25.90 -27.99 -29.39
C ASN A 748 26.64 -26.72 -28.95
N THR A 749 26.21 -25.54 -29.42
CA THR A 749 26.86 -24.27 -29.07
C THR A 749 26.16 -23.51 -27.95
N ARG A 750 26.98 -22.84 -27.13
CA ARG A 750 26.50 -21.95 -26.07
C ARG A 750 25.72 -20.76 -26.61
N GLU A 751 26.14 -20.20 -27.75
CA GLU A 751 25.47 -19.05 -28.37
C GLU A 751 24.02 -19.36 -28.75
N THR A 752 23.77 -20.51 -29.40
CA THR A 752 22.40 -20.92 -29.75
C THR A 752 21.57 -21.26 -28.51
N ALA A 753 22.16 -21.89 -27.49
CA ALA A 753 21.46 -22.18 -26.23
C ALA A 753 21.05 -20.90 -25.50
N GLU A 754 21.95 -19.92 -25.39
CA GLU A 754 21.67 -18.60 -24.81
C GLU A 754 20.58 -17.87 -25.60
N PHE A 755 20.60 -17.93 -26.93
CA PHE A 755 19.59 -17.29 -27.76
C PHE A 755 18.20 -17.90 -27.57
N ILE A 756 18.08 -19.22 -27.52
CA ILE A 756 16.82 -19.92 -27.21
C ILE A 756 16.32 -19.52 -25.81
N GLN A 757 17.23 -19.44 -24.83
CA GLN A 757 16.90 -19.06 -23.47
C GLN A 757 16.38 -17.63 -23.38
N ILE A 758 17.02 -16.67 -24.06
CA ILE A 758 16.58 -15.26 -24.13
C ILE A 758 15.18 -15.15 -24.74
N LEU A 759 14.93 -15.83 -25.87
CA LEU A 759 13.61 -15.83 -26.51
C LEU A 759 12.54 -16.46 -25.61
N THR A 760 12.88 -17.54 -24.91
CA THR A 760 11.99 -18.20 -23.95
C THR A 760 11.62 -17.24 -22.83
N ASP A 761 12.62 -16.56 -22.25
CA ASP A 761 12.42 -15.66 -21.12
C ASP A 761 11.60 -14.42 -21.53
N ILE A 762 11.84 -13.86 -22.72
CA ILE A 762 11.02 -12.78 -23.28
C ILE A 762 9.57 -13.26 -23.48
N GLY A 763 9.37 -14.42 -24.09
CA GLY A 763 8.03 -14.97 -24.34
C GLY A 763 7.25 -15.22 -23.06
N VAL A 764 7.89 -15.78 -22.03
CA VAL A 764 7.28 -15.97 -20.70
C VAL A 764 6.91 -14.62 -20.08
N LYS A 765 7.81 -13.62 -20.11
CA LYS A 765 7.53 -12.29 -19.56
C LYS A 765 6.35 -11.61 -20.24
N VAL A 766 6.26 -11.66 -21.57
CA VAL A 766 5.12 -11.11 -22.32
C VAL A 766 3.80 -11.74 -21.86
N LYS A 767 3.78 -13.07 -21.66
CA LYS A 767 2.58 -13.76 -21.20
C LYS A 767 2.23 -13.49 -19.74
N LEU A 768 3.22 -13.29 -18.88
CA LEU A 768 2.97 -12.89 -17.49
C LEU A 768 2.42 -11.47 -17.39
N LEU A 769 2.86 -10.58 -18.26
CA LEU A 769 2.35 -9.22 -18.33
C LEU A 769 0.86 -9.16 -18.68
N ASP A 770 0.39 -10.04 -19.57
CA ASP A 770 -1.03 -10.18 -19.89
C ASP A 770 -1.84 -10.58 -18.64
N VAL A 771 -1.37 -11.60 -17.92
CA VAL A 771 -2.03 -12.09 -16.68
C VAL A 771 -2.07 -11.01 -15.61
N THR A 772 -0.98 -10.24 -15.44
CA THR A 772 -0.94 -9.16 -14.45
C THR A 772 -1.77 -7.94 -14.86
N GLY A 773 -1.87 -7.65 -16.16
CA GLY A 773 -2.73 -6.59 -16.68
C GLY A 773 -4.21 -6.90 -16.51
N GLU A 774 -4.59 -8.18 -16.59
CA GLU A 774 -5.95 -8.67 -16.37
C GLU A 774 -6.27 -8.95 -14.90
N GLN A 775 -5.33 -8.71 -13.97
CA GLN A 775 -5.46 -8.98 -12.53
C GLN A 775 -5.90 -10.42 -12.20
N VAL A 776 -5.49 -11.40 -13.01
CA VAL A 776 -5.89 -12.80 -12.83
C VAL A 776 -5.01 -13.48 -11.79
N GLU A 777 -5.61 -13.95 -10.69
CA GLU A 777 -4.95 -14.83 -9.73
C GLU A 777 -4.62 -16.18 -10.41
N LEU A 778 -3.33 -16.54 -10.46
CA LEU A 778 -2.89 -17.81 -11.04
C LEU A 778 -3.34 -18.99 -10.16
N PRO A 779 -4.27 -19.85 -10.60
CA PRO A 779 -4.71 -20.99 -9.82
C PRO A 779 -3.58 -22.02 -9.72
N SER A 780 -3.38 -22.62 -8.55
CA SER A 780 -2.41 -23.71 -8.36
C SER A 780 -2.79 -24.96 -9.15
N ALA A 781 -4.08 -25.16 -9.44
CA ALA A 781 -4.60 -26.17 -10.34
C ALA A 781 -5.87 -25.67 -11.03
N VAL A 782 -5.95 -25.81 -12.35
CA VAL A 782 -7.18 -25.58 -13.13
C VAL A 782 -7.83 -26.93 -13.34
N VAL A 783 -8.97 -27.19 -12.70
CA VAL A 783 -9.81 -28.34 -13.03
C VAL A 783 -10.58 -27.97 -14.30
N PRO A 784 -10.34 -28.61 -15.45
CA PRO A 784 -11.12 -28.31 -16.64
C PRO A 784 -12.59 -28.63 -16.36
N PRO A 785 -13.52 -27.71 -16.67
CA PRO A 785 -14.94 -27.97 -16.49
C PRO A 785 -15.35 -29.21 -17.29
N HIS A 786 -16.35 -29.93 -16.80
CA HIS A 786 -16.91 -31.07 -17.52
C HIS A 786 -17.36 -30.62 -18.91
N LEU A 787 -17.06 -31.42 -19.92
CA LEU A 787 -17.52 -31.15 -21.29
C LEU A 787 -19.04 -30.95 -21.27
N PRO A 788 -19.55 -29.88 -21.90
CA PRO A 788 -20.99 -29.66 -22.00
C PRO A 788 -21.64 -30.92 -22.57
N SER A 789 -22.72 -31.39 -21.91
CA SER A 789 -23.48 -32.56 -22.35
C SER A 789 -24.26 -32.33 -23.65
N SER A 790 -24.26 -31.10 -24.16
CA SER A 790 -24.93 -30.69 -25.40
C SER A 790 -23.97 -29.87 -26.27
N THR A 791 -24.04 -30.10 -27.59
CA THR A 791 -23.37 -29.29 -28.62
C THR A 791 -24.21 -28.08 -29.05
N SER A 792 -25.30 -27.76 -28.33
CA SER A 792 -26.05 -26.52 -28.52
C SER A 792 -25.29 -25.34 -27.92
N PHE A 793 -24.36 -24.78 -28.68
CA PHE A 793 -23.61 -23.59 -28.28
C PHE A 793 -24.50 -22.35 -28.44
N PHE A 794 -24.50 -21.45 -27.45
CA PHE A 794 -24.95 -20.08 -27.62
C PHE A 794 -23.70 -19.20 -27.66
N PHE A 795 -23.59 -18.34 -28.68
CA PHE A 795 -22.67 -17.23 -28.60
C PHE A 795 -23.30 -16.22 -27.64
N ALA A 796 -22.59 -15.84 -26.58
CA ALA A 796 -22.96 -14.64 -25.86
C ALA A 796 -22.74 -13.49 -26.86
N ASP A 797 -23.83 -12.85 -27.29
CA ASP A 797 -23.76 -11.69 -28.16
C ASP A 797 -22.86 -10.64 -27.48
N LEU A 798 -21.75 -10.32 -28.14
CA LEU A 798 -20.75 -9.33 -27.74
C LEU A 798 -21.31 -7.91 -27.83
#